data_AF-A0A5N7C4A1-F1
#
_entry.id   AF-A0A5N7C4A1-F1
#
_cell.length_a   1.000
_cell.length_b   1.000
_cell.length_c   1.000
_cell.angle_alpha   90.00
_cell.angle_beta   90.00
_cell.angle_gamma   90.00
#
_symmetry.space_group_name_H-M   'P 1'
#
loop_
_entity.id
_entity.type
_entity.pdbx_description
1 polymer ?
#
loop_
_entity_poly.entity_id
_entity_poly.type
_entity_poly.pdbx_seq_one_letter_code
_entity_poly.pdbx_strand_id
1 'polypeptide(L)'
;MLLPGWLLLVLHASFTYSRPLSERCVTAVYTAYDYVTFTTPAEVAPGLWGSRCQNTYKVTSIYAAADLYCEPYERSVGFAQFQSYCQQFAQVDLIPREALAANLTEDSISRMRIVDFGEVPRSDPADYPVLLSATFYRRVFRTIDTWEFEVWTHTVYGLAGYSFWMFILAIGILHRLIQQILQSKGIRVNTSQFVLSCVIYTPLAAIYHWVETYVLIPSPQPSRGRRLLWWTFPTRIEAIIVFLFWLLSIVLSSVSYRIFPDNIYWPMISAQLIRYAADRTGVLSFANLPLIWLFAGRNNVFIWATGWSFSTFNLFHRHIAWIATIQALVHTVLYLVLFIQNGNATKKLRKPYLFWGTVAMVAMFLLAPFAIEWLRRRTYETFLVLHILFSIAALVGCFYHTIIFADHEYWTWLWPAVAFWAADRLLRMIRLVYCNLHVHTNIGKSIQYTRSSATYDNASDVIRLEVIPGSGRLQPTPGQYYYLYQPFRLTGWENHPFTLGSWSYETRLPTKTQTPPFTKDDDIVDVSQIPLLSDSSSGSRTPPEDIPSVDQAQKLRLIFWIRPFDGWTRHLRQQCVQSPGRTLDTTILLEGPYGEQFPLWNYESVLLIAGGTGIAAAVPYIQDHLARCADEVESPTRIQYIHLVWMSRQEAFVQDIAARELSSALARDDFRASFYVTSSTPVSASGECSALREGLPGNAIEVGRGRPDLQSLVLTHAHEAQLSSCSAAVLVCGPPAMADEVRAAVYQTMRQGYRGLRYIEESFSW
;
A
#
# COMPACT_ATOMS: atom_id res chain seq x y z
N MET A 1 24.91 -9.52 7.05
CA MET A 1 25.46 -10.48 6.07
C MET A 1 24.47 -11.55 5.59
N LEU A 2 23.22 -11.63 6.11
CA LEU A 2 22.25 -12.67 5.70
C LEU A 2 21.59 -12.46 4.32
N LEU A 3 21.49 -11.21 3.85
CA LEU A 3 20.82 -10.82 2.60
C LEU A 3 21.26 -11.57 1.32
N PRO A 4 22.56 -11.71 0.97
CA PRO A 4 22.96 -12.43 -0.25
C PRO A 4 22.60 -13.91 -0.22
N GLY A 5 22.60 -14.54 0.97
CA GLY A 5 22.19 -15.93 1.13
C GLY A 5 20.72 -16.16 0.80
N TRP A 6 19.84 -15.21 1.11
CA TRP A 6 18.42 -15.30 0.74
C TRP A 6 18.19 -15.13 -0.76
N LEU A 7 18.95 -14.25 -1.41
CA LEU A 7 18.90 -14.05 -2.86
C LEU A 7 19.38 -15.29 -3.62
N LEU A 8 20.44 -15.96 -3.12
CA LEU A 8 20.88 -17.28 -3.60
C LEU A 8 19.85 -18.39 -3.31
N LEU A 9 19.18 -18.39 -2.15
CA LEU A 9 18.13 -19.36 -1.82
C LEU A 9 16.89 -19.22 -2.71
N VAL A 10 16.46 -18.00 -3.04
CA VAL A 10 15.36 -17.79 -4.01
C VAL A 10 15.80 -18.26 -5.40
N LEU A 11 17.03 -17.97 -5.83
CA LEU A 11 17.58 -18.49 -7.09
C LEU A 11 17.73 -20.02 -7.11
N HIS A 12 17.97 -20.68 -5.97
CA HIS A 12 18.02 -22.14 -5.87
C HIS A 12 16.63 -22.80 -5.78
N ALA A 13 15.71 -22.24 -4.98
CA ALA A 13 14.32 -22.72 -4.89
C ALA A 13 13.58 -22.53 -6.22
N SER A 14 13.95 -21.48 -6.98
CA SER A 14 13.59 -21.31 -8.39
C SER A 14 13.93 -22.53 -9.23
N PHE A 15 15.16 -23.07 -9.13
CA PHE A 15 15.58 -24.28 -9.85
C PHE A 15 14.81 -25.55 -9.47
N THR A 16 14.15 -25.59 -8.30
CA THR A 16 13.35 -26.76 -7.89
C THR A 16 11.92 -26.80 -8.41
N TYR A 17 11.44 -25.79 -9.16
CA TYR A 17 10.19 -25.91 -9.91
C TYR A 17 10.40 -26.81 -11.14
N SER A 18 9.98 -28.07 -11.03
CA SER A 18 10.32 -29.18 -11.92
C SER A 18 10.01 -28.88 -13.40
N ARG A 19 11.04 -28.81 -14.23
CA ARG A 19 10.90 -28.90 -15.69
C ARG A 19 10.43 -30.32 -16.06
N PRO A 20 9.33 -30.51 -16.81
CA PRO A 20 9.03 -31.79 -17.45
C PRO A 20 10.08 -32.03 -18.53
N LEU A 21 11.13 -32.78 -18.19
CA LEU A 21 12.23 -33.08 -19.10
C LEU A 21 11.81 -34.09 -20.19
N SER A 22 10.87 -34.98 -19.87
CA SER A 22 10.49 -36.14 -20.68
C SER A 22 9.66 -35.84 -21.93
N GLU A 23 8.95 -34.72 -21.99
CA GLU A 23 8.10 -34.34 -23.14
C GLU A 23 8.94 -33.84 -24.33
N ARG A 24 10.18 -33.43 -24.07
CA ARG A 24 10.99 -32.60 -24.97
C ARG A 24 11.50 -33.31 -26.20
N CYS A 25 11.82 -34.59 -26.08
CA CYS A 25 12.38 -35.32 -27.21
C CYS A 25 11.36 -35.45 -28.35
N VAL A 26 10.13 -35.89 -28.03
CA VAL A 26 9.03 -35.97 -29.02
C VAL A 26 8.67 -34.58 -29.55
N THR A 27 8.63 -33.57 -28.68
CA THR A 27 8.36 -32.17 -29.08
C THR A 27 9.44 -31.59 -30.00
N ALA A 28 10.71 -31.94 -29.81
CA ALA A 28 11.79 -31.62 -30.74
C ALA A 28 11.67 -32.39 -32.07
N VAL A 29 11.29 -33.66 -32.03
CA VAL A 29 11.08 -34.46 -33.24
C VAL A 29 9.94 -33.89 -34.10
N TYR A 30 8.73 -33.68 -33.57
CA TYR A 30 7.64 -33.16 -34.41
C TYR A 30 7.88 -31.72 -34.89
N THR A 31 8.56 -30.89 -34.08
CA THR A 31 8.92 -29.52 -34.48
C THR A 31 9.97 -29.50 -35.59
N ALA A 32 10.90 -30.47 -35.63
CA ALA A 32 11.85 -30.61 -36.73
C ALA A 32 11.12 -30.81 -38.08
N TYR A 33 10.10 -31.67 -38.08
CA TYR A 33 9.31 -31.97 -39.28
C TYR A 33 8.37 -30.84 -39.75
N ASP A 34 8.30 -29.69 -39.07
CA ASP A 34 7.68 -28.48 -39.64
C ASP A 34 8.60 -27.74 -40.63
N TYR A 35 9.91 -28.01 -40.58
CA TYR A 35 10.91 -27.50 -41.51
C TYR A 35 11.15 -28.44 -42.69
N VAL A 36 10.56 -29.64 -42.66
CA VAL A 36 10.48 -30.58 -43.79
C VAL A 36 9.11 -30.46 -44.45
N THR A 37 9.10 -30.36 -45.78
CA THR A 37 7.84 -30.25 -46.56
C THR A 37 7.46 -31.64 -47.07
N PHE A 38 6.22 -32.06 -46.85
CA PHE A 38 5.68 -33.34 -47.30
C PHE A 38 4.48 -33.11 -48.24
N THR A 39 4.20 -34.03 -49.15
CA THR A 39 2.94 -34.03 -49.90
C THR A 39 1.77 -34.24 -48.93
N THR A 40 0.76 -33.37 -48.98
CA THR A 40 -0.46 -33.47 -48.17
C THR A 40 -1.63 -33.97 -49.02
N PRO A 41 -2.19 -35.16 -48.73
CA PRO A 41 -3.45 -35.60 -49.32
C PRO A 41 -4.58 -34.59 -49.07
N ALA A 42 -5.54 -34.51 -49.98
CA ALA A 42 -6.66 -33.56 -49.90
C ALA A 42 -7.63 -33.82 -48.73
N GLU A 43 -7.54 -35.00 -48.11
CA GLU A 43 -8.34 -35.44 -46.96
C GLU A 43 -7.78 -34.94 -45.61
N VAL A 44 -6.55 -34.42 -45.58
CA VAL A 44 -5.88 -33.95 -44.35
C VAL A 44 -6.47 -32.60 -43.90
N ALA A 45 -6.82 -32.50 -42.61
CA ALA A 45 -7.36 -31.28 -42.01
C ALA A 45 -6.46 -30.05 -42.28
N PRO A 46 -7.02 -28.90 -42.70
CA PRO A 46 -6.23 -27.76 -43.14
C PRO A 46 -5.52 -27.05 -41.97
N GLY A 47 -4.21 -26.87 -42.10
CA GLY A 47 -3.39 -26.13 -41.14
C GLY A 47 -2.20 -26.92 -40.62
N LEU A 48 -1.38 -26.27 -39.78
CA LEU A 48 -0.13 -26.84 -39.27
C LEU A 48 -0.36 -28.13 -38.47
N TRP A 49 -1.30 -28.09 -37.51
CA TRP A 49 -1.59 -29.24 -36.66
C TRP A 49 -2.29 -30.38 -37.41
N GLY A 50 -3.19 -30.10 -38.34
CA GLY A 50 -3.76 -31.13 -39.21
C GLY A 50 -2.69 -31.88 -40.01
N SER A 51 -1.73 -31.15 -40.60
CA SER A 51 -0.54 -31.76 -41.23
C SER A 51 0.30 -32.58 -40.24
N ARG A 52 0.53 -32.09 -39.01
CA ARG A 52 1.31 -32.83 -38.00
C ARG A 52 0.63 -34.13 -37.56
N CYS A 53 -0.69 -34.18 -37.49
CA CYS A 53 -1.44 -35.27 -36.85
C CYS A 53 -2.01 -36.29 -37.84
N GLN A 54 -2.30 -35.89 -39.09
CA GLN A 54 -3.03 -36.70 -40.08
C GLN A 54 -2.29 -36.87 -41.43
N ASN A 55 -1.07 -36.35 -41.60
CA ASN A 55 -0.25 -36.68 -42.78
C ASN A 55 0.55 -37.97 -42.53
N THR A 56 0.21 -39.05 -43.25
CA THR A 56 0.83 -40.38 -43.12
C THR A 56 2.37 -40.35 -43.19
N TYR A 57 2.96 -39.62 -44.14
CA TYR A 57 4.42 -39.54 -44.30
C TYR A 57 5.07 -38.81 -43.13
N LYS A 58 4.51 -37.67 -42.71
CA LYS A 58 5.00 -36.89 -41.56
C LYS A 58 4.87 -37.68 -40.26
N VAL A 59 3.72 -38.31 -39.97
CA VAL A 59 3.51 -39.07 -38.72
C VAL A 59 4.41 -40.31 -38.67
N THR A 60 4.57 -41.03 -39.79
CA THR A 60 5.54 -42.14 -39.90
C THR A 60 6.96 -41.65 -39.59
N SER A 61 7.36 -40.52 -40.16
CA SER A 61 8.68 -39.91 -39.94
C SER A 61 8.88 -39.47 -38.48
N ILE A 62 7.84 -38.93 -37.83
CA ILE A 62 7.84 -38.56 -36.40
C ILE A 62 8.05 -39.80 -35.53
N TYR A 63 7.31 -40.90 -35.75
CA TYR A 63 7.50 -42.12 -34.97
C TYR A 63 8.90 -42.72 -35.17
N ALA A 64 9.37 -42.84 -36.42
CA ALA A 64 10.69 -43.39 -36.74
C ALA A 64 11.85 -42.59 -36.09
N ALA A 65 11.80 -41.26 -36.14
CA ALA A 65 12.81 -40.42 -35.49
C ALA A 65 12.69 -40.43 -33.96
N ALA A 66 11.47 -40.51 -33.39
CA ALA A 66 11.30 -40.64 -31.96
C ALA A 66 11.83 -41.99 -31.44
N ASP A 67 11.72 -43.07 -32.21
CA ASP A 67 12.29 -44.36 -31.85
C ASP A 67 13.82 -44.38 -31.86
N LEU A 68 14.44 -43.58 -32.73
CA LEU A 68 15.90 -43.43 -32.82
C LEU A 68 16.49 -42.48 -31.77
N TYR A 69 15.76 -41.43 -31.39
CA TYR A 69 16.32 -40.33 -30.57
C TYR A 69 15.74 -40.20 -29.15
N CYS A 70 14.63 -40.86 -28.82
CA CYS A 70 13.93 -40.68 -27.55
C CYS A 70 13.85 -41.97 -26.72
N GLU A 71 14.05 -41.84 -25.41
CA GLU A 71 13.90 -42.96 -24.49
C GLU A 71 12.44 -43.47 -24.46
N PRO A 72 12.18 -44.76 -24.13
CA PRO A 72 10.82 -45.31 -24.11
C PRO A 72 9.84 -44.54 -23.21
N TYR A 73 10.34 -43.95 -22.11
CA TYR A 73 9.57 -43.10 -21.20
C TYR A 73 9.29 -41.70 -21.78
N GLU A 74 10.24 -41.12 -22.51
CA GLU A 74 10.04 -39.84 -23.20
C GLU A 74 9.02 -39.98 -24.33
N ARG A 75 9.05 -41.12 -25.04
CA ARG A 75 8.05 -41.46 -26.06
C ARG A 75 6.65 -41.56 -25.47
N SER A 76 6.43 -42.30 -24.38
CA SER A 76 5.08 -42.48 -23.84
C SER A 76 4.46 -41.18 -23.31
N VAL A 77 5.23 -40.34 -22.61
CA VAL A 77 4.75 -39.04 -22.13
C VAL A 77 4.60 -38.04 -23.29
N GLY A 78 5.60 -37.92 -24.16
CA GLY A 78 5.59 -36.97 -25.27
C GLY A 78 4.52 -37.27 -26.33
N PHE A 79 4.23 -38.54 -26.62
CA PHE A 79 3.13 -38.89 -27.55
C PHE A 79 1.75 -38.68 -26.92
N ALA A 80 1.59 -38.83 -25.59
CA ALA A 80 0.34 -38.47 -24.92
C ALA A 80 0.07 -36.95 -24.98
N GLN A 81 1.12 -36.12 -24.79
CA GLN A 81 1.04 -34.67 -25.01
C GLN A 81 0.72 -34.34 -26.48
N PHE A 82 1.40 -34.97 -27.44
CA PHE A 82 1.19 -34.70 -28.87
C PHE A 82 -0.24 -35.06 -29.31
N GLN A 83 -0.79 -36.18 -28.85
CA GLN A 83 -2.19 -36.56 -29.02
C GLN A 83 -3.15 -35.50 -28.46
N SER A 84 -2.90 -34.99 -27.25
CA SER A 84 -3.71 -33.94 -26.63
C SER A 84 -3.69 -32.65 -27.46
N TYR A 85 -2.53 -32.26 -28.01
CA TYR A 85 -2.41 -31.10 -28.89
C TYR A 85 -3.08 -31.30 -30.27
N CYS A 86 -3.08 -32.52 -30.81
CA CYS A 86 -3.85 -32.85 -32.02
C CYS A 86 -5.35 -32.59 -31.80
N GLN A 87 -5.90 -33.10 -30.69
CA GLN A 87 -7.29 -32.89 -30.31
C GLN A 87 -7.60 -31.41 -30.02
N GLN A 88 -6.73 -30.70 -29.29
CA GLN A 88 -6.91 -29.29 -28.93
C GLN A 88 -6.86 -28.33 -30.13
N PHE A 89 -5.87 -28.49 -31.02
CA PHE A 89 -5.58 -27.49 -32.06
C PHE A 89 -5.99 -27.89 -33.49
N ALA A 90 -6.32 -29.16 -33.74
CA ALA A 90 -6.81 -29.63 -35.04
C ALA A 90 -8.14 -30.40 -34.97
N GLN A 91 -8.67 -30.67 -33.76
CA GLN A 91 -9.92 -31.41 -33.56
C GLN A 91 -9.93 -32.81 -34.21
N VAL A 92 -8.74 -33.42 -34.29
CA VAL A 92 -8.50 -34.78 -34.81
C VAL A 92 -7.56 -35.52 -33.87
N ASP A 93 -7.65 -36.84 -33.85
CA ASP A 93 -6.65 -37.68 -33.20
C ASP A 93 -5.34 -37.74 -34.03
N LEU A 94 -4.24 -38.13 -33.39
CA LEU A 94 -3.01 -38.56 -34.07
C LEU A 94 -3.25 -39.94 -34.71
N ILE A 95 -2.72 -40.18 -35.92
CA ILE A 95 -2.77 -41.52 -36.53
C ILE A 95 -2.11 -42.53 -35.56
N PRO A 96 -2.83 -43.59 -35.12
CA PRO A 96 -2.30 -44.54 -34.15
C PRO A 96 -1.11 -45.30 -34.73
N ARG A 97 -0.09 -45.54 -33.90
CA ARG A 97 1.18 -46.16 -34.29
C ARG A 97 0.97 -47.53 -34.95
N GLU A 98 -0.05 -48.26 -34.51
CA GLU A 98 -0.45 -49.58 -34.98
C GLU A 98 -0.85 -49.55 -36.47
N ALA A 99 -1.50 -48.47 -36.93
CA ALA A 99 -1.88 -48.29 -38.34
C ALA A 99 -0.67 -48.00 -39.26
N LEU A 100 0.48 -47.64 -38.68
CA LEU A 100 1.72 -47.34 -39.40
C LEU A 100 2.80 -48.43 -39.20
N ALA A 101 2.50 -49.50 -38.46
CA ALA A 101 3.48 -50.48 -37.99
C ALA A 101 4.35 -51.10 -39.10
N ALA A 102 3.80 -51.35 -40.29
CA ALA A 102 4.55 -51.88 -41.44
C ALA A 102 5.69 -50.95 -41.92
N ASN A 103 5.51 -49.63 -41.78
CA ASN A 103 6.51 -48.62 -42.12
C ASN A 103 7.47 -48.31 -40.95
N LEU A 104 7.23 -48.88 -39.77
CA LEU A 104 7.96 -48.63 -38.52
C LEU A 104 8.74 -49.86 -38.02
N THR A 105 9.01 -50.82 -38.89
CA THR A 105 9.97 -51.91 -38.61
C THR A 105 11.40 -51.39 -38.68
N GLU A 106 12.34 -52.06 -38.00
CA GLU A 106 13.77 -51.69 -38.02
C GLU A 106 14.37 -51.67 -39.43
N ASP A 107 13.97 -52.62 -40.28
CA ASP A 107 14.34 -52.69 -41.70
C ASP A 107 13.65 -51.61 -42.57
N SER A 108 12.43 -51.18 -42.23
CA SER A 108 11.80 -50.02 -42.88
C SER A 108 12.49 -48.71 -42.48
N ILE A 109 12.84 -48.54 -41.20
CA ILE A 109 13.48 -47.32 -40.67
C ILE A 109 14.92 -47.18 -41.18
N SER A 110 15.71 -48.26 -41.22
CA SER A 110 17.09 -48.23 -41.71
C SER A 110 17.22 -47.86 -43.20
N ARG A 111 16.13 -48.02 -43.98
CA ARG A 111 16.04 -47.66 -45.40
C ARG A 111 15.44 -46.27 -45.65
N MET A 112 15.03 -45.53 -44.62
CA MET A 112 14.55 -44.14 -44.79
C MET A 112 15.70 -43.20 -45.16
N ARG A 113 15.45 -42.26 -46.09
CA ARG A 113 16.43 -41.20 -46.42
C ARG A 113 16.68 -40.33 -45.19
N ILE A 114 17.94 -40.19 -44.80
CA ILE A 114 18.37 -39.22 -43.79
C ILE A 114 18.38 -37.81 -44.41
N VAL A 115 17.87 -36.82 -43.69
CA VAL A 115 17.70 -35.42 -44.15
C VAL A 115 18.22 -34.44 -43.10
N ASP A 116 19.03 -33.45 -43.52
CA ASP A 116 19.45 -32.32 -42.67
C ASP A 116 18.60 -31.05 -42.91
N PHE A 117 18.81 -30.03 -42.06
CA PHE A 117 18.04 -28.80 -42.04
C PHE A 117 18.14 -28.01 -43.35
N GLY A 118 17.03 -27.93 -44.08
CA GLY A 118 16.91 -27.18 -45.35
C GLY A 118 17.27 -27.98 -46.60
N GLU A 119 17.58 -29.27 -46.48
CA GLU A 119 17.91 -30.14 -47.61
C GLU A 119 16.70 -30.49 -48.49
N VAL A 120 15.49 -30.56 -47.91
CA VAL A 120 14.21 -30.72 -48.63
C VAL A 120 13.59 -29.33 -48.83
N PRO A 121 13.60 -28.76 -50.05
CA PRO A 121 13.10 -27.41 -50.29
C PRO A 121 11.56 -27.39 -50.34
N ARG A 122 10.95 -26.24 -50.01
CA ARG A 122 9.49 -26.05 -50.04
C ARG A 122 8.85 -26.17 -51.44
N SER A 123 9.66 -26.16 -52.50
CA SER A 123 9.24 -26.35 -53.87
C SER A 123 9.10 -27.82 -54.28
N ASP A 124 9.64 -28.76 -53.49
CA ASP A 124 9.71 -30.19 -53.80
C ASP A 124 9.32 -31.00 -52.54
N PRO A 125 8.00 -31.18 -52.28
CA PRO A 125 7.52 -31.85 -51.07
C PRO A 125 7.77 -33.36 -51.12
N ALA A 126 8.32 -33.93 -50.04
CA ALA A 126 8.57 -35.37 -49.95
C ALA A 126 7.26 -36.18 -49.94
N ASP A 127 7.17 -37.18 -50.82
CA ASP A 127 6.10 -38.17 -50.93
C ASP A 127 6.47 -39.53 -50.31
N TYR A 128 7.50 -39.54 -49.46
CA TYR A 128 7.98 -40.69 -48.68
C TYR A 128 8.37 -40.28 -47.26
N PRO A 129 8.38 -41.21 -46.29
CA PRO A 129 8.92 -40.95 -44.95
C PRO A 129 10.43 -40.69 -44.98
N VAL A 130 10.89 -39.74 -44.17
CA VAL A 130 12.33 -39.36 -44.08
C VAL A 130 12.77 -39.28 -42.63
N LEU A 131 14.05 -39.54 -42.37
CA LEU A 131 14.64 -39.61 -41.04
C LEU A 131 15.49 -38.36 -40.76
N LEU A 132 15.37 -37.76 -39.57
CA LEU A 132 16.18 -36.60 -39.21
C LEU A 132 17.66 -36.99 -39.04
N SER A 133 18.58 -36.17 -39.56
CA SER A 133 20.00 -36.28 -39.20
C SER A 133 20.24 -35.97 -37.72
N ALA A 134 21.26 -36.58 -37.12
CA ALA A 134 21.58 -36.37 -35.70
C ALA A 134 22.03 -34.93 -35.41
N THR A 135 22.57 -34.24 -36.41
CA THR A 135 22.89 -32.81 -36.42
C THR A 135 21.62 -31.95 -36.38
N PHE A 136 20.65 -32.23 -37.25
CA PHE A 136 19.37 -31.52 -37.30
C PHE A 136 18.55 -31.74 -36.03
N TYR A 137 18.36 -32.99 -35.59
CA TYR A 137 17.66 -33.29 -34.34
C TYR A 137 18.27 -32.55 -33.15
N ARG A 138 19.59 -32.62 -32.95
CA ARG A 138 20.30 -31.93 -31.86
C ARG A 138 20.15 -30.41 -31.92
N ARG A 139 20.10 -29.83 -33.12
CA ARG A 139 19.88 -28.39 -33.35
C ARG A 139 18.45 -27.97 -32.94
N VAL A 140 17.43 -28.78 -33.26
CA VAL A 140 16.04 -28.52 -32.85
C VAL A 140 15.88 -28.71 -31.34
N PHE A 141 16.34 -29.84 -30.79
CA PHE A 141 16.26 -30.13 -29.35
C PHE A 141 16.90 -29.02 -28.50
N ARG A 142 18.10 -28.55 -28.88
CA ARG A 142 18.77 -27.44 -28.19
C ARG A 142 18.04 -26.11 -28.36
N THR A 143 17.35 -25.88 -29.48
CA THR A 143 16.48 -24.70 -29.68
C THR A 143 15.30 -24.72 -28.72
N ILE A 144 14.64 -25.88 -28.53
CA ILE A 144 13.48 -26.02 -27.66
C ILE A 144 13.88 -25.99 -26.17
N ASP A 145 14.91 -26.72 -25.73
CA ASP A 145 15.39 -26.62 -24.34
C ASP A 145 15.80 -25.18 -23.97
N THR A 146 16.37 -24.43 -24.92
CA THR A 146 16.69 -23.02 -24.76
C THR A 146 15.44 -22.16 -24.65
N TRP A 147 14.47 -22.31 -25.55
CA TRP A 147 13.21 -21.56 -25.52
C TRP A 147 12.42 -21.81 -24.22
N GLU A 148 12.24 -23.08 -23.84
CA GLU A 148 11.61 -23.45 -22.57
C GLU A 148 12.38 -22.92 -21.36
N PHE A 149 13.72 -22.84 -21.43
CA PHE A 149 14.51 -22.30 -20.34
C PHE A 149 14.23 -20.81 -20.15
N GLU A 150 14.22 -20.02 -21.22
CA GLU A 150 13.89 -18.59 -21.12
C GLU A 150 12.46 -18.40 -20.59
N VAL A 151 11.46 -19.09 -21.17
CA VAL A 151 10.04 -19.00 -20.74
C VAL A 151 9.86 -19.37 -19.26
N TRP A 152 10.42 -20.50 -18.82
CA TRP A 152 10.39 -20.90 -17.40
C TRP A 152 11.08 -19.84 -16.52
N THR A 153 12.26 -19.35 -16.93
CA THR A 153 13.01 -18.37 -16.14
C THR A 153 12.29 -17.01 -16.09
N HIS A 154 11.52 -16.62 -17.12
CA HIS A 154 10.71 -15.40 -17.13
C HIS A 154 9.69 -15.42 -15.97
N THR A 155 8.85 -16.46 -15.92
CA THR A 155 7.84 -16.64 -14.87
C THR A 155 8.47 -16.74 -13.48
N VAL A 156 9.52 -17.55 -13.36
CA VAL A 156 10.26 -17.79 -12.12
C VAL A 156 10.91 -16.50 -11.57
N TYR A 157 11.45 -15.64 -12.43
CA TYR A 157 12.01 -14.35 -12.00
C TYR A 157 10.92 -13.33 -11.66
N GLY A 158 9.74 -13.41 -12.27
CA GLY A 158 8.56 -12.68 -11.81
C GLY A 158 8.18 -13.08 -10.38
N LEU A 159 8.08 -14.39 -10.11
CA LEU A 159 7.80 -14.94 -8.77
C LEU A 159 8.86 -14.56 -7.73
N ALA A 160 10.15 -14.52 -8.09
CA ALA A 160 11.22 -14.06 -7.20
C ALA A 160 11.00 -12.60 -6.70
N GLY A 161 10.38 -11.74 -7.52
CA GLY A 161 9.96 -10.40 -7.11
C GLY A 161 8.87 -10.42 -6.03
N TYR A 162 7.89 -11.33 -6.13
CA TYR A 162 6.90 -11.56 -5.07
C TYR A 162 7.53 -12.14 -3.82
N SER A 163 8.45 -13.10 -3.95
CA SER A 163 9.18 -13.66 -2.81
C SER A 163 9.88 -12.57 -2.00
N PHE A 164 10.58 -11.64 -2.66
CA PHE A 164 11.20 -10.48 -2.00
C PHE A 164 10.21 -9.68 -1.16
N TRP A 165 9.06 -9.28 -1.74
CA TRP A 165 8.07 -8.49 -1.01
C TRP A 165 7.40 -9.27 0.12
N MET A 166 7.10 -10.55 -0.07
CA MET A 166 6.57 -11.42 0.99
C MET A 166 7.55 -11.56 2.16
N PHE A 167 8.86 -11.66 1.91
CA PHE A 167 9.89 -11.69 2.94
C PHE A 167 10.01 -10.37 3.71
N ILE A 168 10.01 -9.24 3.00
CA ILE A 168 10.03 -7.90 3.61
C ILE A 168 8.78 -7.65 4.48
N LEU A 169 7.59 -8.05 3.99
CA LEU A 169 6.34 -7.96 4.74
C LEU A 169 6.33 -8.90 5.95
N ALA A 170 6.83 -10.13 5.84
CA ALA A 170 6.95 -11.07 6.95
C ALA A 170 7.87 -10.53 8.06
N ILE A 171 8.96 -9.84 7.72
CA ILE A 171 9.82 -9.14 8.70
C ILE A 171 9.04 -8.02 9.41
N GLY A 172 8.26 -7.23 8.67
CA GLY A 172 7.42 -6.17 9.26
C GLY A 172 6.36 -6.71 10.23
N ILE A 173 5.66 -7.77 9.83
CA ILE A 173 4.66 -8.47 10.67
C ILE A 173 5.32 -9.05 11.93
N LEU A 174 6.46 -9.75 11.77
CA LEU A 174 7.19 -10.32 12.90
C LEU A 174 7.71 -9.23 13.85
N HIS A 175 8.19 -8.09 13.34
CA HIS A 175 8.57 -6.95 14.16
C HIS A 175 7.38 -6.41 14.98
N ARG A 176 6.22 -6.20 14.35
CA ARG A 176 5.00 -5.75 15.04
C ARG A 176 4.56 -6.71 16.15
N LEU A 177 4.55 -8.02 15.86
CA LEU A 177 4.22 -9.07 16.84
C LEU A 177 5.22 -9.08 18.01
N ILE A 178 6.52 -8.94 17.75
CA ILE A 178 7.55 -8.84 18.80
C ILE A 178 7.31 -7.60 19.68
N GLN A 179 6.99 -6.44 19.10
CA GLN A 179 6.68 -5.24 19.89
C GLN A 179 5.45 -5.45 20.79
N GLN A 180 4.36 -6.04 20.27
CA GLN A 180 3.16 -6.35 21.06
C GLN A 180 3.42 -7.36 22.19
N ILE A 181 4.25 -8.38 21.95
CA ILE A 181 4.64 -9.37 22.98
C ILE A 181 5.54 -8.74 24.06
N LEU A 182 6.43 -7.81 23.69
CA LEU A 182 7.27 -7.09 24.66
C LEU A 182 6.44 -6.13 25.52
N GLN A 183 5.54 -5.36 24.90
CA GLN A 183 4.66 -4.41 25.60
C GLN A 183 3.70 -5.13 26.56
N SER A 184 3.03 -6.20 26.11
CA SER A 184 2.10 -6.98 26.97
C SER A 184 2.81 -7.71 28.13
N LYS A 185 4.07 -8.13 27.96
CA LYS A 185 4.88 -8.63 29.09
C LYS A 185 5.29 -7.53 30.07
N GLY A 186 5.55 -6.31 29.59
CA GLY A 186 5.83 -5.13 30.43
C GLY A 186 4.71 -4.75 31.41
N ILE A 187 3.51 -5.29 31.23
CA ILE A 187 2.32 -5.09 32.09
C ILE A 187 2.22 -6.16 33.21
N ARG A 188 3.01 -7.26 33.17
CA ARG A 188 2.84 -8.41 34.07
C ARG A 188 4.08 -8.92 34.83
N VAL A 189 5.28 -8.35 34.64
CA VAL A 189 6.48 -8.83 35.36
C VAL A 189 6.49 -8.34 36.81
N ASN A 190 6.09 -9.22 37.73
CA ASN A 190 6.29 -9.05 39.16
C ASN A 190 7.79 -9.21 39.50
N THR A 191 8.30 -8.45 40.47
CA THR A 191 9.72 -8.06 40.61
C THR A 191 10.69 -9.24 40.75
N SER A 192 10.25 -10.39 41.27
CA SER A 192 11.09 -11.57 41.50
C SER A 192 11.51 -12.35 40.24
N GLN A 193 10.75 -12.29 39.14
CA GLN A 193 11.09 -13.01 37.89
C GLN A 193 12.05 -12.25 36.94
N PHE A 194 12.38 -11.00 37.28
CA PHE A 194 13.19 -10.13 36.43
C PHE A 194 14.61 -10.67 36.16
N VAL A 195 15.24 -11.26 37.17
CA VAL A 195 16.65 -11.71 37.13
C VAL A 195 16.89 -12.79 36.07
N LEU A 196 16.03 -13.81 35.99
CA LEU A 196 16.20 -14.92 35.05
C LEU A 196 15.90 -14.50 33.59
N SER A 197 14.94 -13.58 33.40
CA SER A 197 14.70 -12.99 32.08
C SER A 197 15.89 -12.16 31.60
N CYS A 198 16.53 -11.39 32.49
CA CYS A 198 17.63 -10.49 32.15
C CYS A 198 18.78 -11.18 31.38
N VAL A 199 19.16 -12.41 31.74
CA VAL A 199 20.28 -13.13 31.12
C VAL A 199 20.04 -13.43 29.63
N ILE A 200 18.80 -13.71 29.22
CA ILE A 200 18.46 -14.04 27.82
C ILE A 200 17.97 -12.80 27.06
N TYR A 201 17.25 -11.90 27.72
CA TYR A 201 16.69 -10.70 27.08
C TYR A 201 17.71 -9.59 26.86
N THR A 202 18.76 -9.44 27.67
CA THR A 202 19.75 -8.35 27.51
C THR A 202 20.52 -8.34 26.18
N PRO A 203 21.06 -9.46 25.63
CA PRO A 203 21.70 -9.42 24.31
C PRO A 203 20.71 -9.12 23.19
N LEU A 204 19.49 -9.66 23.25
CA LEU A 204 18.45 -9.40 22.26
C LEU A 204 17.96 -7.94 22.31
N ALA A 205 17.82 -7.35 23.50
CA ALA A 205 17.49 -5.94 23.69
C ALA A 205 18.62 -5.02 23.21
N ALA A 206 19.89 -5.38 23.43
CA ALA A 206 21.03 -4.64 22.91
C ALA A 206 21.10 -4.66 21.37
N ILE A 207 20.83 -5.82 20.75
CA ILE A 207 20.70 -5.94 19.29
C ILE A 207 19.51 -5.14 18.77
N TYR A 208 18.35 -5.22 19.42
CA TYR A 208 17.16 -4.45 19.04
C TYR A 208 17.43 -2.93 19.09
N HIS A 209 17.97 -2.44 20.21
CA HIS A 209 18.37 -1.04 20.38
C HIS A 209 19.39 -0.60 19.32
N TRP A 210 20.35 -1.46 18.95
CA TRP A 210 21.30 -1.18 17.88
C TRP A 210 20.60 -1.05 16.51
N VAL A 211 19.70 -1.96 16.17
CA VAL A 211 18.92 -1.89 14.92
C VAL A 211 18.03 -0.64 14.89
N GLU A 212 17.36 -0.32 15.99
CA GLU A 212 16.51 0.86 16.12
C GLU A 212 17.33 2.16 15.97
N THR A 213 18.45 2.26 16.68
CA THR A 213 19.37 3.42 16.65
C THR A 213 20.01 3.62 15.29
N TYR A 214 20.51 2.57 14.63
CA TYR A 214 21.37 2.72 13.43
C TYR A 214 20.65 2.49 12.09
N VAL A 215 19.50 1.80 12.09
CA VAL A 215 18.80 1.34 10.86
C VAL A 215 17.37 1.88 10.75
N LEU A 216 16.57 1.90 11.84
CA LEU A 216 15.16 2.30 11.78
C LEU A 216 14.96 3.82 11.87
N ILE A 217 15.42 4.44 12.97
CA ILE A 217 15.19 5.86 13.25
C ILE A 217 15.91 6.83 12.29
N PRO A 218 17.21 6.66 11.98
CA PRO A 218 17.95 7.73 11.31
C PRO A 218 17.60 7.87 9.83
N SER A 219 17.72 9.11 9.34
CA SER A 219 17.48 9.50 7.95
C SER A 219 18.56 8.92 7.00
N PRO A 220 18.25 8.77 5.70
CA PRO A 220 19.14 8.15 4.71
C PRO A 220 20.57 8.68 4.72
N GLN A 221 20.76 10.00 4.77
CA GLN A 221 22.08 10.64 4.73
C GLN A 221 22.17 11.78 5.77
N PRO A 222 23.12 11.72 6.74
CA PRO A 222 23.21 12.71 7.82
C PRO A 222 23.30 14.17 7.37
N SER A 223 23.86 14.44 6.19
CA SER A 223 24.07 15.78 5.63
C SER A 223 23.01 16.24 4.61
N ARG A 224 22.04 15.39 4.24
CA ARG A 224 20.98 15.71 3.27
C ARG A 224 19.56 15.36 3.74
N GLY A 225 19.40 14.92 4.99
CA GLY A 225 18.11 14.57 5.58
C GLY A 225 17.43 13.44 4.81
N ARG A 226 16.13 13.59 4.52
CA ARG A 226 15.34 12.63 3.72
C ARG A 226 15.75 12.50 2.24
N ARG A 227 16.60 13.39 1.70
CA ARG A 227 16.88 13.42 0.25
C ARG A 227 18.06 12.52 -0.14
N LEU A 228 17.79 11.50 -0.94
CA LEU A 228 18.77 10.64 -1.58
C LEU A 228 18.63 10.76 -3.11
N LEU A 229 19.66 11.29 -3.77
CA LEU A 229 19.61 11.69 -5.18
C LEU A 229 18.41 12.64 -5.44
N TRP A 230 17.48 12.23 -6.32
CA TRP A 230 16.26 12.96 -6.70
C TRP A 230 15.03 12.53 -5.89
N TRP A 231 15.19 11.61 -4.93
CA TRP A 231 14.11 10.94 -4.21
C TRP A 231 14.11 11.28 -2.72
N THR A 232 12.94 11.15 -2.08
CA THR A 232 12.73 11.38 -0.66
C THR A 232 12.36 10.09 0.06
N PHE A 233 13.15 9.70 1.06
CA PHE A 233 12.90 8.54 1.92
C PHE A 233 12.84 9.00 3.40
N PRO A 234 11.77 8.72 4.15
CA PRO A 234 11.67 9.07 5.57
C PRO A 234 12.72 8.38 6.46
N THR A 235 13.04 7.11 6.19
CA THR A 235 13.97 6.28 6.97
C THR A 235 15.07 5.66 6.12
N ARG A 236 16.15 5.16 6.75
CA ARG A 236 17.15 4.31 6.09
C ARG A 236 16.58 2.97 5.63
N ILE A 237 15.73 2.32 6.43
CA ILE A 237 15.24 0.99 6.10
C ILE A 237 14.39 0.98 4.81
N GLU A 238 13.54 1.99 4.60
CA GLU A 238 12.79 2.14 3.35
C GLU A 238 13.71 2.35 2.13
N ALA A 239 14.76 3.18 2.28
CA ALA A 239 15.75 3.40 1.23
C ALA A 239 16.55 2.13 0.88
N ILE A 240 16.89 1.33 1.89
CA ILE A 240 17.57 0.03 1.72
C ILE A 240 16.67 -0.98 1.02
N ILE A 241 15.41 -1.11 1.45
CA ILE A 241 14.41 -2.01 0.81
C ILE A 241 14.25 -1.65 -0.67
N VAL A 242 14.05 -0.36 -0.98
CA VAL A 242 13.91 0.11 -2.36
C VAL A 242 15.18 -0.16 -3.16
N PHE A 243 16.36 0.18 -2.65
CA PHE A 243 17.63 -0.07 -3.34
C PHE A 243 17.84 -1.56 -3.66
N LEU A 244 17.54 -2.45 -2.70
CA LEU A 244 17.63 -3.90 -2.89
C LEU A 244 16.64 -4.39 -3.96
N PHE A 245 15.43 -3.84 -4.03
CA PHE A 245 14.45 -4.21 -5.04
C PHE A 245 14.84 -3.72 -6.45
N TRP A 246 15.44 -2.52 -6.57
CA TRP A 246 16.05 -2.06 -7.83
C TRP A 246 17.20 -2.98 -8.26
N LEU A 247 18.12 -3.31 -7.35
CA LEU A 247 19.25 -4.20 -7.63
C LEU A 247 18.78 -5.59 -8.09
N LEU A 248 17.81 -6.18 -7.37
CA LEU A 248 17.18 -7.45 -7.75
C LEU A 248 16.56 -7.35 -9.15
N SER A 249 15.77 -6.31 -9.42
CA SER A 249 15.10 -6.12 -10.70
C SER A 249 16.09 -5.98 -11.87
N ILE A 250 17.20 -5.25 -11.68
CA ILE A 250 18.26 -5.09 -12.69
C ILE A 250 18.97 -6.43 -12.93
N VAL A 251 19.35 -7.15 -11.87
CA VAL A 251 20.00 -8.47 -11.99
C VAL A 251 19.10 -9.46 -12.72
N LEU A 252 17.86 -9.64 -12.27
CA LEU A 252 16.89 -10.55 -12.91
C LEU A 252 16.56 -10.14 -14.35
N SER A 253 16.67 -8.87 -14.72
CA SER A 253 16.50 -8.41 -16.12
C SER A 253 17.72 -8.70 -17.02
N SER A 254 18.86 -9.11 -16.44
CA SER A 254 20.17 -9.10 -17.11
C SER A 254 20.93 -10.44 -17.11
N VAL A 255 20.53 -11.42 -16.27
CA VAL A 255 21.25 -12.70 -16.12
C VAL A 255 20.49 -13.89 -16.70
N SER A 256 21.22 -15.01 -16.86
CA SER A 256 20.69 -16.32 -17.24
C SER A 256 20.00 -16.38 -18.61
N TYR A 257 20.70 -15.90 -19.65
CA TYR A 257 20.34 -16.12 -21.05
C TYR A 257 21.12 -17.31 -21.64
N ARG A 258 20.41 -18.30 -22.20
CA ARG A 258 21.01 -19.38 -23.00
C ARG A 258 21.06 -18.96 -24.48
N ILE A 259 22.28 -18.79 -25.00
CA ILE A 259 22.52 -18.42 -26.41
C ILE A 259 23.48 -19.40 -27.07
N PHE A 260 23.27 -19.72 -28.34
CA PHE A 260 24.11 -20.65 -29.11
C PHE A 260 24.00 -20.43 -30.63
N PRO A 261 25.05 -20.76 -31.43
CA PRO A 261 24.97 -20.70 -32.89
C PRO A 261 23.96 -21.72 -33.44
N ASP A 262 23.44 -21.47 -34.64
CA ASP A 262 22.49 -22.33 -35.35
C ASP A 262 21.11 -22.54 -34.69
N ASN A 263 20.71 -21.66 -33.76
CA ASN A 263 19.35 -21.66 -33.21
C ASN A 263 18.31 -21.45 -34.33
N ILE A 264 17.31 -22.34 -34.43
CA ILE A 264 16.39 -22.38 -35.58
C ILE A 264 15.36 -21.25 -35.56
N TYR A 265 15.02 -20.72 -34.37
CA TYR A 265 14.12 -19.57 -34.26
C TYR A 265 14.85 -18.25 -34.55
N TRP A 266 16.10 -18.11 -34.08
CA TRP A 266 16.93 -16.91 -34.25
C TRP A 266 18.39 -17.27 -34.52
N PRO A 267 18.80 -17.51 -35.79
CA PRO A 267 20.15 -17.96 -36.11
C PRO A 267 21.27 -16.99 -35.66
N MET A 268 20.99 -15.69 -35.64
CA MET A 268 21.92 -14.67 -35.15
C MET A 268 21.90 -14.58 -33.61
N ILE A 269 23.07 -14.72 -32.98
CA ILE A 269 23.24 -14.60 -31.52
C ILE A 269 22.78 -13.24 -30.99
N SER A 270 23.01 -12.16 -31.76
CA SER A 270 22.49 -10.82 -31.44
C SER A 270 20.96 -10.76 -31.40
N ALA A 271 20.29 -11.44 -32.34
CA ALA A 271 18.84 -11.52 -32.36
C ALA A 271 18.29 -12.37 -31.20
N GLN A 272 18.97 -13.47 -30.80
CA GLN A 272 18.62 -14.23 -29.60
C GLN A 272 18.67 -13.34 -28.35
N LEU A 273 19.79 -12.63 -28.13
CA LEU A 273 19.96 -11.78 -26.95
C LEU A 273 18.91 -10.65 -26.89
N ILE A 274 18.67 -9.95 -28.01
CA ILE A 274 17.63 -8.91 -28.09
C ILE A 274 16.24 -9.51 -27.85
N ARG A 275 15.95 -10.69 -28.43
CA ARG A 275 14.67 -11.39 -28.30
C ARG A 275 14.37 -11.75 -26.83
N TYR A 276 15.33 -12.39 -26.15
CA TYR A 276 15.15 -12.87 -24.79
C TYR A 276 15.16 -11.73 -23.78
N ALA A 277 16.01 -10.71 -23.96
CA ALA A 277 15.98 -9.52 -23.11
C ALA A 277 14.67 -8.73 -23.25
N ALA A 278 14.08 -8.67 -24.46
CA ALA A 278 12.79 -8.02 -24.68
C ALA A 278 11.63 -8.77 -23.97
N ASP A 279 11.60 -10.10 -24.06
CA ASP A 279 10.61 -10.90 -23.32
C ASP A 279 10.80 -10.74 -21.81
N ARG A 280 12.04 -10.93 -21.32
CA ARG A 280 12.41 -10.78 -19.89
C ARG A 280 11.85 -9.50 -19.28
N THR A 281 12.13 -8.35 -19.89
CA THR A 281 11.67 -7.07 -19.35
C THR A 281 10.17 -6.88 -19.52
N GLY A 282 9.55 -7.45 -20.55
CA GLY A 282 8.09 -7.49 -20.68
C GLY A 282 7.42 -8.25 -19.54
N VAL A 283 7.82 -9.51 -19.31
CA VAL A 283 7.22 -10.36 -18.27
C VAL A 283 7.47 -9.80 -16.87
N LEU A 284 8.67 -9.27 -16.58
CA LEU A 284 8.95 -8.63 -15.29
C LEU A 284 8.16 -7.33 -15.08
N SER A 285 7.90 -6.56 -16.14
CA SER A 285 6.99 -5.41 -16.05
C SER A 285 5.57 -5.84 -15.70
N PHE A 286 5.05 -6.91 -16.32
CA PHE A 286 3.71 -7.46 -16.01
C PHE A 286 3.64 -8.01 -14.58
N ALA A 287 4.65 -8.77 -14.15
CA ALA A 287 4.75 -9.30 -12.79
C ALA A 287 4.72 -8.19 -11.71
N ASN A 288 5.19 -6.98 -12.02
CA ASN A 288 5.13 -5.84 -11.11
C ASN A 288 3.74 -5.17 -11.00
N LEU A 289 2.80 -5.40 -11.94
CA LEU A 289 1.52 -4.67 -11.97
C LEU A 289 0.64 -4.90 -10.73
N PRO A 290 0.39 -6.13 -10.23
CA PRO A 290 -0.39 -6.33 -9.01
C PRO A 290 0.16 -5.59 -7.78
N LEU A 291 1.48 -5.56 -7.62
CA LEU A 291 2.16 -4.91 -6.49
C LEU A 291 1.95 -3.38 -6.52
N ILE A 292 1.96 -2.78 -7.71
CA ILE A 292 1.70 -1.35 -7.91
C ILE A 292 0.30 -0.98 -7.40
N TRP A 293 -0.74 -1.74 -7.74
CA TRP A 293 -2.10 -1.45 -7.29
C TRP A 293 -2.34 -1.83 -5.82
N LEU A 294 -1.77 -2.94 -5.34
CA LEU A 294 -1.83 -3.37 -3.95
C LEU A 294 -1.28 -2.31 -2.98
N PHE A 295 -0.10 -1.76 -3.29
CA PHE A 295 0.54 -0.75 -2.43
C PHE A 295 0.02 0.68 -2.65
N ALA A 296 -0.84 0.91 -3.65
CA ALA A 296 -1.60 2.16 -3.83
C ALA A 296 -2.89 2.21 -3.00
N GLY A 297 -3.39 1.06 -2.52
CA GLY A 297 -4.66 0.96 -1.80
C GLY A 297 -4.60 1.57 -0.39
N ARG A 298 -5.62 2.32 0.00
CA ARG A 298 -5.79 2.81 1.39
C ARG A 298 -6.22 1.70 2.34
N ASN A 299 -6.94 0.71 1.82
CA ASN A 299 -7.46 -0.44 2.54
C ASN A 299 -6.59 -1.70 2.33
N ASN A 300 -5.28 -1.50 2.26
CA ASN A 300 -4.31 -2.58 2.15
C ASN A 300 -4.15 -3.28 3.52
N VAL A 301 -4.42 -4.59 3.60
CA VAL A 301 -4.32 -5.38 4.84
C VAL A 301 -2.91 -5.36 5.44
N PHE A 302 -1.88 -5.14 4.63
CA PHE A 302 -0.50 -5.06 5.08
C PHE A 302 -0.18 -3.78 5.88
N ILE A 303 -0.97 -2.71 5.76
CA ILE A 303 -0.87 -1.52 6.63
C ILE A 303 -1.06 -1.95 8.08
N TRP A 304 -2.20 -2.60 8.37
CA TRP A 304 -2.46 -3.18 9.69
C TRP A 304 -1.46 -4.28 10.05
N ALA A 305 -1.18 -5.24 9.15
CA ALA A 305 -0.35 -6.39 9.50
C ALA A 305 1.09 -5.99 9.90
N THR A 306 1.67 -4.98 9.26
CA THR A 306 3.03 -4.48 9.55
C THR A 306 3.07 -3.32 10.54
N GLY A 307 1.98 -2.57 10.72
CA GLY A 307 1.97 -1.29 11.42
C GLY A 307 2.71 -0.17 10.66
N TRP A 308 2.94 -0.32 9.35
CA TRP A 308 3.57 0.71 8.53
C TRP A 308 2.53 1.66 7.94
N SER A 309 2.88 2.95 7.88
CA SER A 309 2.00 3.99 7.37
C SER A 309 1.63 3.79 5.89
N PHE A 310 0.49 4.38 5.48
CA PHE A 310 0.13 4.47 4.06
C PHE A 310 1.21 5.21 3.23
N SER A 311 1.98 6.15 3.81
CA SER A 311 3.04 6.85 3.08
C SER A 311 4.21 5.92 2.72
N THR A 312 4.54 4.96 3.59
CA THR A 312 5.54 3.91 3.35
C THR A 312 5.10 2.96 2.22
N PHE A 313 3.83 2.55 2.17
CA PHE A 313 3.32 1.76 1.05
C PHE A 313 3.27 2.56 -0.27
N ASN A 314 2.84 3.83 -0.23
CA ASN A 314 2.84 4.71 -1.41
C ASN A 314 4.27 5.01 -1.92
N LEU A 315 5.26 5.04 -1.02
CA LEU A 315 6.68 5.07 -1.37
C LEU A 315 7.10 3.82 -2.16
N PHE A 316 6.72 2.62 -1.72
CA PHE A 316 6.98 1.39 -2.47
C PHE A 316 6.24 1.35 -3.81
N HIS A 317 4.94 1.65 -3.84
CA HIS A 317 4.13 1.78 -5.07
C HIS A 317 4.85 2.61 -6.13
N ARG A 318 5.32 3.82 -5.77
CA ARG A 318 6.06 4.70 -6.68
C ARG A 318 7.29 4.02 -7.27
N HIS A 319 8.14 3.39 -6.45
CA HIS A 319 9.38 2.79 -6.95
C HIS A 319 9.15 1.52 -7.79
N ILE A 320 8.14 0.71 -7.47
CA ILE A 320 7.75 -0.44 -8.30
C ILE A 320 7.20 0.06 -9.65
N ALA A 321 6.41 1.13 -9.66
CA ALA A 321 5.92 1.76 -10.90
C ALA A 321 7.04 2.32 -11.78
N TRP A 322 8.08 2.92 -11.20
CA TRP A 322 9.29 3.33 -11.95
C TRP A 322 10.02 2.13 -12.57
N ILE A 323 10.19 1.03 -11.82
CA ILE A 323 10.84 -0.19 -12.31
C ILE A 323 10.03 -0.80 -13.47
N ALA A 324 8.72 -0.98 -13.30
CA ALA A 324 7.85 -1.53 -14.35
C ALA A 324 7.85 -0.65 -15.61
N THR A 325 7.74 0.68 -15.46
CA THR A 325 7.76 1.60 -16.62
C THR A 325 9.09 1.56 -17.38
N ILE A 326 10.22 1.41 -16.69
CA ILE A 326 11.53 1.24 -17.35
C ILE A 326 11.64 -0.14 -18.01
N GLN A 327 11.14 -1.20 -17.38
CA GLN A 327 11.11 -2.54 -17.96
C GLN A 327 10.24 -2.61 -19.22
N ALA A 328 9.04 -2.00 -19.20
CA ALA A 328 8.20 -1.83 -20.38
C ALA A 328 8.91 -1.02 -21.48
N LEU A 329 9.61 0.06 -21.13
CA LEU A 329 10.34 0.87 -22.10
C LEU A 329 11.48 0.09 -22.77
N VAL A 330 12.27 -0.66 -21.99
CA VAL A 330 13.34 -1.52 -22.52
C VAL A 330 12.76 -2.62 -23.43
N HIS A 331 11.67 -3.27 -23.01
CA HIS A 331 10.92 -4.22 -23.83
C HIS A 331 10.51 -3.61 -25.17
N THR A 332 9.86 -2.44 -25.17
CA THR A 332 9.40 -1.76 -26.39
C THR A 332 10.56 -1.36 -27.30
N VAL A 333 11.66 -0.84 -26.75
CA VAL A 333 12.85 -0.45 -27.53
C VAL A 333 13.54 -1.66 -28.16
N LEU A 334 13.72 -2.75 -27.41
CA LEU A 334 14.36 -3.97 -27.94
C LEU A 334 13.51 -4.63 -29.04
N TYR A 335 12.19 -4.70 -28.87
CA TYR A 335 11.29 -5.16 -29.93
C TYR A 335 11.32 -4.24 -31.16
N LEU A 336 11.36 -2.91 -30.98
CA LEU A 336 11.46 -1.97 -32.09
C LEU A 336 12.77 -2.15 -32.88
N VAL A 337 13.91 -2.28 -32.20
CA VAL A 337 15.21 -2.61 -32.81
C VAL A 337 15.12 -3.93 -33.59
N LEU A 338 14.54 -4.97 -33.00
CA LEU A 338 14.37 -6.27 -33.65
C LEU A 338 13.49 -6.17 -34.92
N PHE A 339 12.42 -5.38 -34.92
CA PHE A 339 11.58 -5.22 -36.12
C PHE A 339 12.20 -4.32 -37.20
N ILE A 340 13.07 -3.38 -36.82
CA ILE A 340 13.86 -2.57 -37.76
C ILE A 340 14.92 -3.44 -38.43
N GLN A 341 15.68 -4.24 -37.67
CA GLN A 341 16.67 -5.19 -38.19
C GLN A 341 16.05 -6.23 -39.15
N ASN A 342 14.82 -6.67 -38.86
CA ASN A 342 14.07 -7.58 -39.74
C ASN A 342 13.27 -6.87 -40.85
N GLY A 343 13.50 -5.58 -41.10
CA GLY A 343 12.91 -4.81 -42.20
C GLY A 343 11.38 -4.69 -42.19
N ASN A 344 10.71 -4.99 -41.07
CA ASN A 344 9.26 -5.23 -41.04
C ASN A 344 8.49 -4.43 -39.97
N ALA A 345 9.14 -3.46 -39.31
CA ALA A 345 8.57 -2.60 -38.27
C ALA A 345 7.18 -2.03 -38.61
N THR A 346 6.99 -1.42 -39.78
CA THR A 346 5.69 -0.84 -40.18
C THR A 346 4.57 -1.89 -40.32
N LYS A 347 4.91 -3.10 -40.79
CA LYS A 347 3.98 -4.23 -40.92
C LYS A 347 3.66 -4.88 -39.57
N LYS A 348 4.60 -4.85 -38.61
CA LYS A 348 4.41 -5.34 -37.24
C LYS A 348 3.61 -4.36 -36.39
N LEU A 349 3.98 -3.07 -36.36
CA LEU A 349 3.32 -2.02 -35.55
C LEU A 349 1.84 -1.84 -35.89
N ARG A 350 1.42 -2.16 -37.12
CA ARG A 350 0.00 -2.18 -37.54
C ARG A 350 -0.80 -3.41 -37.06
N LYS A 351 -0.21 -4.34 -36.31
CA LYS A 351 -0.96 -5.45 -35.70
C LYS A 351 -1.67 -4.98 -34.41
N PRO A 352 -2.93 -5.38 -34.18
CA PRO A 352 -3.76 -4.80 -33.11
C PRO A 352 -3.15 -4.96 -31.73
N TYR A 353 -2.58 -6.13 -31.40
CA TYR A 353 -1.92 -6.36 -30.12
C TYR A 353 -0.72 -5.44 -29.88
N LEU A 354 0.06 -5.13 -30.92
CA LEU A 354 1.24 -4.27 -30.79
C LEU A 354 0.84 -2.79 -30.77
N PHE A 355 -0.24 -2.41 -31.45
CA PHE A 355 -0.88 -1.12 -31.26
C PHE A 355 -1.33 -0.92 -29.80
N TRP A 356 -2.06 -1.88 -29.22
CA TRP A 356 -2.49 -1.81 -27.81
C TRP A 356 -1.33 -1.82 -26.82
N GLY A 357 -0.26 -2.58 -27.08
CA GLY A 357 0.98 -2.49 -26.31
C GLY A 357 1.67 -1.12 -26.43
N THR A 358 1.62 -0.48 -27.60
CA THR A 358 2.11 0.89 -27.80
C THR A 358 1.27 1.90 -27.03
N VAL A 359 -0.06 1.75 -27.02
CA VAL A 359 -0.97 2.58 -26.19
C VAL A 359 -0.67 2.42 -24.70
N ALA A 360 -0.44 1.19 -24.23
CA ALA A 360 -0.07 0.91 -22.85
C ALA A 360 1.28 1.57 -22.47
N MET A 361 2.30 1.42 -23.33
CA MET A 361 3.61 2.04 -23.11
C MET A 361 3.53 3.57 -23.10
N VAL A 362 2.77 4.18 -24.01
CA VAL A 362 2.56 5.65 -24.02
C VAL A 362 1.84 6.11 -22.75
N ALA A 363 0.82 5.38 -22.29
CA ALA A 363 0.15 5.69 -21.02
C ALA A 363 1.09 5.57 -19.81
N MET A 364 1.87 4.49 -19.71
CA MET A 364 2.88 4.30 -18.65
C MET A 364 3.99 5.38 -18.70
N PHE A 365 4.42 5.78 -19.90
CA PHE A 365 5.41 6.85 -20.05
C PHE A 365 4.85 8.22 -19.66
N LEU A 366 3.60 8.54 -19.99
CA LEU A 366 2.94 9.79 -19.60
C LEU A 366 2.66 9.86 -18.09
N LEU A 367 2.40 8.73 -17.42
CA LEU A 367 2.23 8.69 -15.95
C LEU A 367 3.47 9.20 -15.20
N ALA A 368 4.67 8.88 -15.69
CA ALA A 368 5.93 9.20 -15.02
C ALA A 368 6.21 10.71 -14.79
N PRO A 369 6.15 11.62 -15.80
CA PRO A 369 6.38 13.05 -15.59
C PRO A 369 5.29 13.73 -14.76
N PHE A 370 4.02 13.34 -14.91
CA PHE A 370 2.94 13.89 -14.06
C PHE A 370 3.10 13.48 -12.59
N ALA A 371 3.67 12.30 -12.32
CA ALA A 371 3.97 11.82 -10.96
C ALA A 371 5.19 12.49 -10.29
N ILE A 372 5.91 13.39 -10.97
CA ILE A 372 7.05 14.12 -10.38
C ILE A 372 6.55 15.06 -9.27
N GLU A 373 7.22 14.96 -8.11
CA GLU A 373 6.89 15.65 -6.86
C GLU A 373 6.60 17.16 -7.02
N TRP A 374 7.37 17.85 -7.85
CA TRP A 374 7.22 19.28 -8.14
C TRP A 374 5.92 19.61 -8.88
N LEU A 375 5.52 18.77 -9.84
CA LEU A 375 4.30 18.96 -10.63
C LEU A 375 3.08 18.52 -9.82
N ARG A 376 3.15 17.36 -9.16
CA ARG A 376 2.09 16.85 -8.27
C ARG A 376 1.71 17.88 -7.19
N ARG A 377 2.68 18.57 -6.58
CA ARG A 377 2.43 19.62 -5.56
C ARG A 377 1.80 20.90 -6.11
N ARG A 378 1.92 21.18 -7.41
CA ARG A 378 1.36 22.40 -8.05
C ARG A 378 -0.03 22.16 -8.61
N THR A 379 -0.31 20.98 -9.13
CA THR A 379 -1.57 20.65 -9.82
C THR A 379 -2.05 19.24 -9.42
N TYR A 380 -2.30 19.04 -8.12
CA TYR A 380 -2.62 17.73 -7.55
C TYR A 380 -3.86 17.08 -8.18
N GLU A 381 -4.96 17.83 -8.33
CA GLU A 381 -6.20 17.27 -8.93
C GLU A 381 -6.02 16.90 -10.40
N THR A 382 -5.30 17.73 -11.18
CA THR A 382 -4.94 17.42 -12.57
C THR A 382 -4.07 16.17 -12.66
N PHE A 383 -3.09 16.03 -11.75
CA PHE A 383 -2.30 14.81 -11.62
C PHE A 383 -3.21 13.61 -11.32
N LEU A 384 -4.10 13.70 -10.32
CA LEU A 384 -4.93 12.59 -9.86
C LEU A 384 -5.87 12.08 -10.97
N VAL A 385 -6.53 12.99 -11.69
CA VAL A 385 -7.42 12.63 -12.82
C VAL A 385 -6.64 11.99 -13.96
N LEU A 386 -5.53 12.60 -14.42
CA LEU A 386 -4.70 12.03 -15.47
C LEU A 386 -4.08 10.69 -15.05
N HIS A 387 -3.69 10.55 -13.78
CA HIS A 387 -3.11 9.31 -13.24
C HIS A 387 -4.12 8.17 -13.26
N ILE A 388 -5.38 8.41 -12.91
CA ILE A 388 -6.44 7.40 -13.00
C ILE A 388 -6.73 7.05 -14.47
N LEU A 389 -6.90 8.04 -15.34
CA LEU A 389 -7.21 7.83 -16.76
C LEU A 389 -6.12 7.04 -17.50
N PHE A 390 -4.85 7.42 -17.35
CA PHE A 390 -3.75 6.69 -17.97
C PHE A 390 -3.51 5.32 -17.31
N SER A 391 -3.80 5.13 -16.02
CA SER A 391 -3.73 3.81 -15.39
C SER A 391 -4.78 2.84 -15.96
N ILE A 392 -6.00 3.32 -16.24
CA ILE A 392 -7.03 2.54 -16.95
C ILE A 392 -6.56 2.20 -18.37
N ALA A 393 -6.07 3.21 -19.11
CA ALA A 393 -5.62 3.02 -20.49
C ALA A 393 -4.42 2.04 -20.59
N ALA A 394 -3.49 2.10 -19.63
CA ALA A 394 -2.38 1.15 -19.53
C ALA A 394 -2.88 -0.28 -19.25
N LEU A 395 -3.76 -0.46 -18.26
CA LEU A 395 -4.28 -1.78 -17.88
C LEU A 395 -5.10 -2.43 -19.00
N VAL A 396 -6.00 -1.67 -19.64
CA VAL A 396 -6.78 -2.12 -20.82
C VAL A 396 -5.87 -2.43 -22.01
N GLY A 397 -4.87 -1.58 -22.26
CA GLY A 397 -3.86 -1.80 -23.29
C GLY A 397 -3.06 -3.09 -23.05
N CYS A 398 -2.70 -3.41 -21.80
CA CYS A 398 -2.04 -4.67 -21.44
C CYS A 398 -2.92 -5.90 -21.72
N PHE A 399 -4.21 -5.87 -21.37
CA PHE A 399 -5.15 -6.97 -21.67
C PHE A 399 -5.22 -7.26 -23.18
N TYR A 400 -5.40 -6.22 -24.02
CA TYR A 400 -5.44 -6.37 -25.47
C TYR A 400 -4.07 -6.60 -26.12
N HIS A 401 -2.97 -6.25 -25.45
CA HIS A 401 -1.62 -6.60 -25.90
C HIS A 401 -1.35 -8.11 -25.77
N THR A 402 -1.80 -8.74 -24.68
CA THR A 402 -1.56 -10.17 -24.42
C THR A 402 -2.66 -11.09 -24.93
N ILE A 403 -3.69 -10.58 -25.61
CA ILE A 403 -4.79 -11.39 -26.19
C ILE A 403 -4.34 -12.37 -27.29
N ILE A 404 -3.09 -12.26 -27.76
CA ILE A 404 -2.48 -13.20 -28.73
C ILE A 404 -2.05 -14.54 -28.14
N PHE A 405 -1.95 -14.64 -26.82
CA PHE A 405 -1.61 -15.89 -26.14
C PHE A 405 -2.93 -16.65 -25.88
N ALA A 406 -3.04 -17.84 -26.46
CA ALA A 406 -4.31 -18.57 -26.60
C ALA A 406 -4.99 -18.82 -25.25
N ASP A 407 -4.23 -19.34 -24.28
CA ASP A 407 -4.70 -19.66 -22.93
C ASP A 407 -4.68 -18.45 -21.97
N HIS A 408 -4.51 -17.24 -22.53
CA HIS A 408 -4.52 -15.95 -21.82
C HIS A 408 -3.54 -15.86 -20.63
N GLU A 409 -2.43 -16.59 -20.69
CA GLU A 409 -1.41 -16.78 -19.64
C GLU A 409 -1.14 -15.53 -18.78
N TYR A 410 -0.91 -14.39 -19.43
CA TYR A 410 -0.53 -13.12 -18.78
C TYR A 410 -1.66 -12.42 -18.03
N TRP A 411 -2.93 -12.79 -18.26
CA TRP A 411 -4.06 -12.27 -17.50
C TRP A 411 -4.00 -12.66 -16.02
N THR A 412 -3.24 -13.71 -15.67
CA THR A 412 -2.90 -14.06 -14.28
C THR A 412 -2.21 -12.91 -13.53
N TRP A 413 -1.47 -12.05 -14.23
CA TRP A 413 -0.85 -10.83 -13.66
C TRP A 413 -1.77 -9.60 -13.73
N LEU A 414 -2.80 -9.59 -14.57
CA LEU A 414 -3.67 -8.42 -14.76
C LEU A 414 -4.90 -8.44 -13.85
N TRP A 415 -5.55 -9.60 -13.70
CA TRP A 415 -6.74 -9.73 -12.85
C TRP A 415 -6.51 -9.39 -11.37
N PRO A 416 -5.37 -9.72 -10.72
CA PRO A 416 -5.11 -9.30 -9.36
C PRO A 416 -5.04 -7.77 -9.21
N ALA A 417 -4.49 -7.05 -10.20
CA ALA A 417 -4.46 -5.58 -10.17
C ALA A 417 -5.89 -4.99 -10.23
N VAL A 418 -6.76 -5.55 -11.09
CA VAL A 418 -8.20 -5.20 -11.14
C VAL A 418 -8.87 -5.49 -9.79
N ALA A 419 -8.62 -6.67 -9.21
CA ALA A 419 -9.23 -7.11 -7.96
C ALA A 419 -8.84 -6.22 -6.77
N PHE A 420 -7.55 -5.92 -6.59
CA PHE A 420 -7.08 -5.01 -5.53
C PHE A 420 -7.67 -3.60 -5.69
N TRP A 421 -7.79 -3.11 -6.93
CA TRP A 421 -8.36 -1.79 -7.19
C TRP A 421 -9.86 -1.73 -6.86
N ALA A 422 -10.62 -2.72 -7.33
CA ALA A 422 -12.05 -2.84 -7.06
C ALA A 422 -12.33 -2.99 -5.56
N ALA A 423 -11.54 -3.80 -4.85
CA ALA A 423 -11.66 -3.99 -3.40
C ALA A 423 -11.41 -2.68 -2.63
N ASP A 424 -10.35 -1.92 -2.93
CA ASP A 424 -10.09 -0.63 -2.27
C ASP A 424 -11.16 0.42 -2.57
N ARG A 425 -11.77 0.41 -3.77
CA ARG A 425 -12.92 1.27 -4.09
C ARG A 425 -14.18 0.85 -3.31
N LEU A 426 -14.49 -0.45 -3.26
CA LEU A 426 -15.64 -0.99 -2.53
C LEU A 426 -15.55 -0.72 -1.02
N LEU A 427 -14.39 -0.99 -0.41
CA LEU A 427 -14.17 -0.76 1.02
C LEU A 427 -14.27 0.72 1.41
N ARG A 428 -13.84 1.64 0.53
CA ARG A 428 -14.05 3.09 0.73
C ARG A 428 -15.53 3.47 0.70
N MET A 429 -16.32 2.94 -0.23
CA MET A 429 -17.77 3.17 -0.26
C MET A 429 -18.46 2.61 0.98
N ILE A 430 -18.06 1.42 1.45
CA ILE A 430 -18.58 0.82 2.69
C ILE A 430 -18.25 1.70 3.91
N ARG A 431 -17.01 2.20 4.05
CA ARG A 431 -16.62 3.15 5.11
C ARG A 431 -17.42 4.45 5.04
N LEU A 432 -17.59 5.01 3.84
CA LEU A 432 -18.34 6.26 3.64
C LEU A 432 -19.81 6.09 4.05
N VAL A 433 -20.46 4.97 3.74
CA VAL A 433 -21.81 4.68 4.23
C VAL A 433 -21.80 4.49 5.76
N TYR A 434 -20.89 3.66 6.28
CA TYR A 434 -20.81 3.33 7.71
C TYR A 434 -20.59 4.54 8.63
N CYS A 435 -19.78 5.52 8.22
CA CYS A 435 -19.54 6.72 9.03
C CYS A 435 -20.71 7.71 8.98
N ASN A 436 -21.42 7.81 7.84
CA ASN A 436 -22.31 8.94 7.57
C ASN A 436 -23.81 8.63 7.56
N LEU A 437 -24.20 7.36 7.54
CA LEU A 437 -25.58 6.92 7.48
C LEU A 437 -25.87 5.92 8.60
N HIS A 438 -26.84 6.23 9.47
CA HIS A 438 -27.39 5.26 10.40
C HIS A 438 -28.91 5.20 10.28
N VAL A 439 -29.43 3.99 10.13
CA VAL A 439 -30.86 3.70 9.96
C VAL A 439 -31.32 2.90 11.18
N HIS A 440 -32.08 3.55 12.06
CA HIS A 440 -32.74 2.86 13.16
C HIS A 440 -33.88 2.00 12.63
N THR A 441 -33.92 0.73 13.02
CA THR A 441 -34.94 -0.25 12.56
C THR A 441 -36.23 -0.22 13.37
N ASN A 442 -36.24 0.46 14.51
CA ASN A 442 -37.40 0.53 15.42
C ASN A 442 -38.40 1.62 15.01
N ILE A 443 -39.60 1.55 15.57
CA ILE A 443 -40.78 2.34 15.15
C ILE A 443 -40.53 3.84 15.38
N GLY A 444 -40.26 4.55 14.28
CA GLY A 444 -39.89 5.97 14.28
C GLY A 444 -38.78 6.24 13.26
N LYS A 445 -39.11 6.14 11.96
CA LYS A 445 -38.19 6.18 10.81
C LYS A 445 -37.35 7.47 10.74
N SER A 446 -36.29 7.55 11.53
CA SER A 446 -35.34 8.64 11.57
C SER A 446 -33.98 8.16 11.04
N ILE A 447 -33.65 8.60 9.83
CA ILE A 447 -32.33 8.39 9.24
C ILE A 447 -31.40 9.45 9.83
N GLN A 448 -30.36 9.02 10.53
CA GLN A 448 -29.31 9.92 11.00
C GLN A 448 -28.25 10.08 9.91
N TYR A 449 -28.01 11.33 9.53
CA TYR A 449 -27.02 11.74 8.54
C TYR A 449 -25.98 12.64 9.21
N THR A 450 -24.73 12.58 8.72
CA THR A 450 -23.66 13.46 9.19
C THR A 450 -24.03 14.94 9.02
N ARG A 451 -23.87 15.71 10.10
CA ARG A 451 -24.00 17.17 10.11
C ARG A 451 -22.65 17.80 10.39
N SER A 452 -22.37 18.94 9.76
CA SER A 452 -21.11 19.64 9.96
C SER A 452 -21.28 21.16 9.88
N SER A 453 -20.49 21.85 10.68
CA SER A 453 -20.44 23.32 10.73
C SER A 453 -18.97 23.76 10.68
N ALA A 454 -18.66 24.72 9.81
CA ALA A 454 -17.31 25.19 9.56
C ALA A 454 -17.19 26.69 9.88
N THR A 455 -16.48 27.03 10.96
CA THR A 455 -16.24 28.42 11.35
C THR A 455 -14.82 28.84 10.96
N TYR A 456 -14.69 29.96 10.23
CA TYR A 456 -13.39 30.54 9.90
C TYR A 456 -13.04 31.70 10.83
N ASP A 457 -11.94 31.55 11.58
CA ASP A 457 -11.32 32.66 12.30
C ASP A 457 -10.16 33.29 11.51
N ASN A 458 -10.15 34.61 11.50
CA ASN A 458 -9.18 35.44 10.78
C ASN A 458 -7.95 35.80 11.62
N ALA A 459 -7.98 35.62 12.96
CA ALA A 459 -6.82 35.85 13.82
C ALA A 459 -5.87 34.64 13.83
N SER A 460 -6.42 33.42 13.86
CA SER A 460 -5.70 32.15 13.74
C SER A 460 -5.34 31.77 12.29
N ASP A 461 -6.11 32.23 11.29
CA ASP A 461 -6.04 31.76 9.89
C ASP A 461 -6.33 30.24 9.78
N VAL A 462 -7.35 29.79 10.52
CA VAL A 462 -7.77 28.39 10.60
C VAL A 462 -9.29 28.30 10.47
N ILE A 463 -9.77 27.26 9.78
CA ILE A 463 -11.17 26.83 9.80
C ILE A 463 -11.28 25.74 10.87
N ARG A 464 -12.08 26.00 11.91
CA ARG A 464 -12.48 24.97 12.87
C ARG A 464 -13.73 24.29 12.31
N LEU A 465 -13.57 23.07 11.83
CA LEU A 465 -14.64 22.24 11.30
C LEU A 465 -15.11 21.28 12.40
N GLU A 466 -16.40 21.30 12.67
CA GLU A 466 -17.08 20.33 13.53
C GLU A 466 -17.89 19.35 12.68
N VAL A 467 -17.84 18.07 13.02
CA VAL A 467 -18.58 17.01 12.35
C VAL A 467 -19.25 16.10 13.38
N ILE A 468 -20.58 16.04 13.36
CA ILE A 468 -21.39 15.08 14.11
C ILE A 468 -21.72 13.93 13.13
N PRO A 469 -21.06 12.77 13.23
CA PRO A 469 -21.28 11.65 12.31
C PRO A 469 -22.70 11.11 12.39
N GLY A 470 -23.22 10.57 11.28
CA GLY A 470 -24.49 9.85 11.27
C GLY A 470 -24.48 8.58 12.12
N SER A 471 -23.31 7.96 12.30
CA SER A 471 -23.15 6.71 13.07
C SER A 471 -22.62 6.95 14.49
N GLY A 472 -23.46 6.67 15.49
CA GLY A 472 -23.10 6.68 16.92
C GLY A 472 -22.25 5.49 17.37
N ARG A 473 -21.75 4.64 16.45
CA ARG A 473 -20.87 3.49 16.76
C ARG A 473 -19.38 3.79 16.56
N LEU A 474 -19.03 5.03 16.21
CA LEU A 474 -17.63 5.44 16.06
C LEU A 474 -17.01 5.69 17.44
N GLN A 475 -15.90 5.02 17.72
CA GLN A 475 -15.03 5.31 18.85
C GLN A 475 -13.76 5.98 18.30
N PRO A 476 -13.58 7.30 18.49
CA PRO A 476 -12.35 7.99 18.08
C PRO A 476 -11.19 7.53 18.95
N THR A 477 -9.99 7.46 18.36
CA THR A 477 -8.75 7.25 19.12
C THR A 477 -7.63 8.17 18.59
N PRO A 478 -6.58 8.43 19.38
CA PRO A 478 -5.40 9.16 18.92
C PRO A 478 -4.71 8.54 17.70
N GLY A 479 -4.01 9.37 16.93
CA GLY A 479 -3.39 8.97 15.66
C GLY A 479 -4.37 8.83 14.49
N GLN A 480 -5.70 8.95 14.71
CA GLN A 480 -6.69 8.82 13.65
C GLN A 480 -6.79 10.05 12.72
N TYR A 481 -7.02 9.78 11.44
CA TYR A 481 -7.37 10.77 10.43
C TYR A 481 -8.51 10.27 9.53
N TYR A 482 -9.22 11.21 8.91
CA TYR A 482 -10.38 10.97 8.05
C TYR A 482 -10.22 11.69 6.73
N TYR A 483 -10.70 11.09 5.63
CA TYR A 483 -10.87 11.81 4.37
C TYR A 483 -12.24 12.50 4.35
N LEU A 484 -12.23 13.80 4.07
CA LEU A 484 -13.42 14.65 4.02
C LEU A 484 -13.86 14.88 2.57
N TYR A 485 -15.16 14.69 2.31
CA TYR A 485 -15.82 14.94 1.02
C TYR A 485 -16.90 16.01 1.17
N GLN A 486 -17.17 16.78 0.11
CA GLN A 486 -18.30 17.73 0.09
C GLN A 486 -19.15 17.51 -1.17
N PRO A 487 -20.12 16.56 -1.13
CA PRO A 487 -20.66 15.91 -2.32
C PRO A 487 -21.47 16.82 -3.25
N PHE A 488 -22.13 17.85 -2.73
CA PHE A 488 -23.02 18.73 -3.50
C PHE A 488 -22.26 19.85 -4.25
N ARG A 489 -21.17 19.48 -4.93
CA ARG A 489 -20.32 20.37 -5.74
C ARG A 489 -19.91 19.67 -7.03
N LEU A 490 -19.54 20.45 -8.05
CA LEU A 490 -18.92 19.93 -9.29
C LEU A 490 -17.64 19.14 -9.05
N THR A 491 -16.99 19.29 -7.89
CA THR A 491 -15.81 18.51 -7.48
C THR A 491 -16.10 17.59 -6.28
N GLY A 492 -17.35 17.21 -6.01
CA GLY A 492 -17.76 16.47 -4.82
C GLY A 492 -17.16 15.06 -4.61
N TRP A 493 -16.37 14.57 -5.58
CA TRP A 493 -15.52 13.37 -5.46
C TRP A 493 -14.16 13.65 -4.82
N GLU A 494 -13.73 14.92 -4.74
CA GLU A 494 -12.52 15.35 -4.06
C GLU A 494 -12.57 14.90 -2.60
N ASN A 495 -11.46 14.38 -2.11
CA ASN A 495 -11.38 13.76 -0.80
C ASN A 495 -10.04 14.11 -0.16
N HIS A 496 -10.10 14.97 0.86
CA HIS A 496 -8.92 15.55 1.49
C HIS A 496 -8.74 14.96 2.90
N PRO A 497 -7.58 14.37 3.22
CA PRO A 497 -7.32 13.83 4.53
C PRO A 497 -7.07 14.94 5.56
N PHE A 498 -7.62 14.78 6.77
CA PHE A 498 -7.34 15.61 7.94
C PHE A 498 -7.29 14.75 9.20
N THR A 499 -6.27 15.01 10.03
CA THR A 499 -6.12 14.42 11.37
C THR A 499 -7.26 14.88 12.27
N LEU A 500 -7.83 13.95 13.05
CA LEU A 500 -8.80 14.30 14.09
C LEU A 500 -8.08 15.12 15.16
N GLY A 501 -8.45 16.40 15.32
CA GLY A 501 -7.77 17.31 16.26
C GLY A 501 -8.27 17.19 17.69
N SER A 502 -9.58 16.97 17.87
CA SER A 502 -10.21 16.74 19.17
C SER A 502 -11.56 16.03 18.97
N TRP A 503 -12.08 15.37 20.00
CA TRP A 503 -13.47 14.94 20.06
C TRP A 503 -14.12 15.33 21.39
N SER A 504 -15.46 15.37 21.39
CA SER A 504 -16.27 15.51 22.61
C SER A 504 -17.59 14.74 22.48
N TYR A 505 -18.21 14.45 23.64
CA TYR A 505 -19.50 13.79 23.75
C TYR A 505 -20.52 14.78 24.31
N GLU A 506 -21.57 15.09 23.53
CA GLU A 506 -22.62 16.01 23.94
C GLU A 506 -23.74 15.27 24.68
N THR A 507 -23.73 15.37 26.00
CA THR A 507 -24.79 14.89 26.90
C THR A 507 -25.97 15.87 26.88
N ARG A 508 -27.16 15.40 26.46
CA ARG A 508 -28.36 16.25 26.48
C ARG A 508 -28.94 16.40 27.88
N LEU A 509 -28.46 17.38 28.63
CA LEU A 509 -29.28 17.99 29.68
C LEU A 509 -30.56 18.56 29.03
N PRO A 510 -31.77 18.18 29.46
CA PRO A 510 -33.00 18.68 28.87
C PRO A 510 -33.22 20.14 29.27
N THR A 511 -33.04 21.05 28.32
CA THR A 511 -33.29 22.48 28.52
C THR A 511 -34.77 22.72 28.87
N LYS A 512 -35.07 22.82 30.17
CA LYS A 512 -36.32 23.42 30.64
C LYS A 512 -36.27 24.91 30.33
N THR A 513 -36.71 25.28 29.13
CA THR A 513 -36.92 26.67 28.72
C THR A 513 -37.98 27.29 29.63
N GLN A 514 -37.55 27.95 30.71
CA GLN A 514 -38.42 28.78 31.53
C GLN A 514 -38.71 30.07 30.76
N THR A 515 -39.76 30.07 29.94
CA THR A 515 -40.38 31.31 29.46
C THR A 515 -40.90 32.09 30.67
N PRO A 516 -40.63 33.41 30.78
CA PRO A 516 -41.21 34.22 31.84
C PRO A 516 -42.74 34.28 31.68
N PRO A 517 -43.52 34.18 32.77
CA PRO A 517 -44.98 34.13 32.69
C PRO A 517 -45.57 35.51 32.38
N PHE A 518 -46.31 35.61 31.28
CA PHE A 518 -47.21 36.74 31.03
C PHE A 518 -48.56 36.50 31.73
N THR A 519 -48.81 37.26 32.80
CA THR A 519 -50.16 37.73 33.15
C THR A 519 -50.70 38.59 32.00
N LYS A 520 -51.98 38.65 31.62
CA LYS A 520 -53.28 38.11 32.09
C LYS A 520 -54.19 38.08 30.80
N ASP A 521 -55.43 37.59 30.69
CA ASP A 521 -56.52 37.21 31.61
C ASP A 521 -57.53 36.29 30.87
N ASP A 522 -58.66 35.76 31.40
CA ASP A 522 -59.38 35.82 32.70
C ASP A 522 -60.24 34.53 32.87
N ASP A 523 -60.98 34.40 33.99
CA ASP A 523 -62.20 33.55 34.19
C ASP A 523 -62.09 31.98 34.11
N ILE A 524 -62.75 31.17 34.96
CA ILE A 524 -63.57 31.44 36.17
C ILE A 524 -63.66 30.19 37.09
N VAL A 525 -63.71 30.38 38.42
CA VAL A 525 -64.29 29.50 39.51
C VAL A 525 -63.76 28.04 39.62
N ASP A 526 -63.00 27.68 40.68
CA ASP A 526 -63.44 27.14 42.01
C ASP A 526 -63.96 25.66 41.91
N VAL A 527 -63.72 24.71 42.82
CA VAL A 527 -63.66 24.74 44.30
C VAL A 527 -62.59 23.79 44.87
N SER A 528 -62.10 24.12 46.08
CA SER A 528 -61.31 23.32 47.08
C SER A 528 -61.59 21.78 47.14
N GLN A 529 -60.71 20.90 47.67
CA GLN A 529 -59.99 20.92 48.96
C GLN A 529 -58.61 20.19 48.95
N ILE A 530 -57.81 20.45 49.99
CA ILE A 530 -56.51 19.83 50.37
C ILE A 530 -56.51 19.75 51.92
N PRO A 531 -55.85 18.81 52.64
CA PRO A 531 -55.39 17.43 52.34
C PRO A 531 -56.04 16.40 53.31
N LEU A 532 -55.55 15.14 53.36
CA LEU A 532 -54.98 14.51 54.59
C LEU A 532 -54.52 13.05 54.38
N LEU A 533 -53.75 12.56 55.37
CA LEU A 533 -53.32 11.16 55.56
C LEU A 533 -54.43 10.39 56.34
N SER A 534 -54.46 9.06 56.56
CA SER A 534 -53.41 8.03 56.54
C SER A 534 -53.99 6.59 56.35
N ASP A 535 -53.11 5.59 56.43
CA ASP A 535 -53.34 4.19 56.86
C ASP A 535 -53.98 3.10 55.94
N SER A 536 -53.08 2.36 55.31
CA SER A 536 -52.81 0.92 55.61
C SER A 536 -53.97 -0.11 55.61
N SER A 537 -54.09 -0.91 54.54
CA SER A 537 -54.23 -2.40 54.66
C SER A 537 -54.15 -3.20 53.34
N SER A 538 -53.68 -4.45 53.45
CA SER A 538 -53.98 -5.62 52.59
C SER A 538 -53.72 -5.60 51.07
N GLY A 539 -52.43 -5.63 50.72
CA GLY A 539 -51.79 -6.44 49.66
C GLY A 539 -52.58 -7.02 48.45
N SER A 540 -52.05 -6.75 47.26
CA SER A 540 -52.12 -7.61 46.07
C SER A 540 -50.75 -7.64 45.35
N ARG A 541 -50.55 -8.54 44.39
CA ARG A 541 -49.24 -8.83 43.76
C ARG A 541 -49.06 -8.13 42.40
N THR A 542 -47.90 -7.53 42.17
CA THR A 542 -47.33 -7.26 40.84
C THR A 542 -45.82 -7.59 40.82
N PRO A 543 -45.23 -7.92 39.65
CA PRO A 543 -43.78 -8.20 39.51
C PRO A 543 -42.92 -6.91 39.62
N PRO A 544 -41.58 -7.01 39.65
CA PRO A 544 -40.71 -5.84 39.81
C PRO A 544 -40.79 -4.89 38.61
N GLU A 545 -40.61 -3.59 38.86
CA GLU A 545 -40.43 -2.60 37.81
C GLU A 545 -39.03 -2.74 37.19
N ASP A 546 -38.97 -3.23 35.95
CA ASP A 546 -37.79 -3.08 35.11
C ASP A 546 -37.55 -1.58 34.88
N ILE A 547 -36.53 -1.02 35.54
CA ILE A 547 -36.08 0.36 35.31
C ILE A 547 -35.67 0.46 33.84
N PRO A 548 -36.35 1.28 33.01
CA PRO A 548 -35.94 1.45 31.62
C PRO A 548 -34.62 2.21 31.62
N SER A 549 -33.52 1.52 31.31
CA SER A 549 -32.24 2.15 31.02
C SER A 549 -32.38 2.94 29.71
N VAL A 550 -32.83 4.19 29.83
CA VAL A 550 -32.91 5.13 28.71
C VAL A 550 -31.50 5.49 28.30
N ASP A 551 -30.95 4.73 27.35
CA ASP A 551 -29.70 5.03 26.65
C ASP A 551 -29.84 6.40 25.96
N GLN A 552 -29.49 7.46 26.70
CA GLN A 552 -29.37 8.80 26.17
C GLN A 552 -28.13 8.85 25.28
N ALA A 553 -28.28 8.42 24.02
CA ALA A 553 -27.22 8.35 23.03
C ALA A 553 -26.43 9.67 22.96
N GLN A 554 -25.29 9.69 23.64
CA GLN A 554 -24.35 10.81 23.65
C GLN A 554 -23.93 11.09 22.21
N LYS A 555 -24.02 12.36 21.80
CA LYS A 555 -23.61 12.72 20.44
C LYS A 555 -22.11 12.96 20.40
N LEU A 556 -21.40 12.05 19.76
CA LEU A 556 -20.01 12.26 19.36
C LEU A 556 -19.92 13.48 18.42
N ARG A 557 -18.96 14.37 18.71
CA ARG A 557 -18.57 15.52 17.89
C ARG A 557 -17.08 15.40 17.59
N LEU A 558 -16.71 15.38 16.32
CA LEU A 558 -15.33 15.35 15.84
C LEU A 558 -14.91 16.75 15.40
N ILE A 559 -13.70 17.18 15.78
CA ILE A 559 -13.18 18.55 15.54
C ILE A 559 -11.91 18.45 14.70
N PHE A 560 -11.85 19.24 13.62
CA PHE A 560 -10.73 19.30 12.67
C PHE A 560 -10.25 20.75 12.51
N TRP A 561 -8.93 20.96 12.53
CA TRP A 561 -8.31 22.28 12.32
C TRP A 561 -7.72 22.38 10.91
N ILE A 562 -8.53 22.90 9.98
CA ILE A 562 -8.21 22.98 8.57
C ILE A 562 -7.55 24.33 8.29
N ARG A 563 -6.26 24.33 7.96
CA ARG A 563 -5.59 25.53 7.46
C ARG A 563 -5.96 25.78 5.99
N PRO A 564 -6.40 26.98 5.60
CA PRO A 564 -6.65 27.31 4.20
C PRO A 564 -5.34 27.34 3.39
N PHE A 565 -5.32 26.61 2.28
CA PHE A 565 -4.29 26.70 1.25
C PHE A 565 -4.96 27.05 -0.09
N ASP A 566 -4.78 26.22 -1.12
CA ASP A 566 -5.46 26.30 -2.41
C ASP A 566 -6.55 25.23 -2.56
N GLY A 567 -7.21 25.20 -3.71
CA GLY A 567 -8.26 24.23 -4.04
C GLY A 567 -9.45 24.27 -3.08
N TRP A 568 -9.94 23.10 -2.69
CA TRP A 568 -11.13 22.93 -1.84
C TRP A 568 -11.06 23.73 -0.53
N THR A 569 -9.90 23.75 0.16
CA THR A 569 -9.74 24.48 1.44
C THR A 569 -9.88 25.99 1.29
N ARG A 570 -9.42 26.54 0.16
CA ARG A 570 -9.57 27.96 -0.20
C ARG A 570 -11.02 28.31 -0.43
N HIS A 571 -11.75 27.45 -1.12
CA HIS A 571 -13.18 27.64 -1.38
C HIS A 571 -14.03 27.47 -0.12
N LEU A 572 -13.67 26.55 0.79
CA LEU A 572 -14.31 26.43 2.10
C LEU A 572 -14.12 27.72 2.92
N ARG A 573 -12.90 28.27 3.00
CA ARG A 573 -12.63 29.59 3.62
C ARG A 573 -13.50 30.68 3.02
N GLN A 574 -13.59 30.75 1.69
CA GLN A 574 -14.40 31.76 1.00
C GLN A 574 -15.88 31.66 1.33
N GLN A 575 -16.44 30.44 1.39
CA GLN A 575 -17.83 30.23 1.80
C GLN A 575 -18.05 30.64 3.26
N CYS A 576 -17.18 30.21 4.19
CA CYS A 576 -17.25 30.66 5.59
C CYS A 576 -17.21 32.20 5.71
N VAL A 577 -16.30 32.88 5.01
CA VAL A 577 -16.20 34.37 5.02
C VAL A 577 -17.44 35.06 4.44
N GLN A 578 -18.19 34.42 3.54
CA GLN A 578 -19.44 34.92 2.97
C GLN A 578 -20.67 34.63 3.87
N SER A 579 -20.59 33.66 4.79
CA SER A 579 -21.68 33.31 5.70
C SER A 579 -21.78 34.25 6.92
N PRO A 580 -23.00 34.49 7.44
CA PRO A 580 -23.18 35.27 8.68
C PRO A 580 -22.43 34.62 9.85
N GLY A 581 -21.83 35.45 10.72
CA GLY A 581 -20.99 34.97 11.83
C GLY A 581 -19.70 34.25 11.42
N ARG A 582 -19.35 34.21 10.13
CA ARG A 582 -18.27 33.41 9.53
C ARG A 582 -18.40 31.89 9.70
N THR A 583 -19.62 31.41 9.96
CA THR A 583 -19.93 29.99 10.17
C THR A 583 -20.80 29.47 9.03
N LEU A 584 -20.38 28.34 8.44
CA LEU A 584 -21.04 27.67 7.33
C LEU A 584 -21.54 26.30 7.77
N ASP A 585 -22.86 26.14 7.87
CA ASP A 585 -23.49 24.82 7.96
C ASP A 585 -23.52 24.18 6.56
N THR A 586 -22.93 22.98 6.43
CA THR A 586 -22.84 22.28 5.14
C THR A 586 -22.67 20.77 5.37
N THR A 587 -22.87 19.95 4.34
CA THR A 587 -22.68 18.50 4.43
C THR A 587 -21.25 18.13 4.05
N ILE A 588 -20.44 17.75 5.03
CA ILE A 588 -19.13 17.11 4.83
C ILE A 588 -19.24 15.66 5.28
N LEU A 589 -18.84 14.73 4.41
CA LEU A 589 -18.87 13.29 4.68
C LEU A 589 -17.50 12.77 5.11
N LEU A 590 -17.49 11.87 6.08
CA LEU A 590 -16.30 11.21 6.64
C LEU A 590 -16.02 9.85 5.97
N GLU A 591 -14.80 9.61 5.50
CA GLU A 591 -14.28 8.27 5.18
C GLU A 591 -13.12 7.95 6.12
N GLY A 592 -13.28 6.96 7.00
CA GLY A 592 -12.27 6.57 7.97
C GLY A 592 -12.79 5.52 8.98
N PRO A 593 -12.27 5.51 10.22
CA PRO A 593 -10.98 6.11 10.59
C PRO A 593 -9.82 5.42 9.84
N TYR A 594 -8.75 6.18 9.60
CA TYR A 594 -7.45 5.70 9.13
C TYR A 594 -6.36 6.13 10.12
N GLY A 595 -5.18 5.51 10.05
CA GLY A 595 -4.12 5.67 11.06
C GLY A 595 -4.13 4.55 12.10
N GLU A 596 -3.12 4.51 12.96
CA GLU A 596 -3.04 3.57 14.09
C GLU A 596 -2.66 4.34 15.37
N GLN A 597 -3.25 3.95 16.49
CA GLN A 597 -2.99 4.56 17.80
C GLN A 597 -1.67 4.02 18.37
N PHE A 598 -0.68 4.90 18.59
CA PHE A 598 0.54 4.49 19.30
C PHE A 598 0.31 4.47 20.82
N PRO A 599 0.72 3.41 21.55
CA PRO A 599 0.40 3.29 22.98
C PRO A 599 1.32 4.14 23.86
N LEU A 600 1.16 5.46 23.84
CA LEU A 600 1.92 6.40 24.68
C LEU A 600 1.68 6.17 26.18
N TRP A 601 0.50 5.67 26.58
CA TRP A 601 0.17 5.34 27.98
C TRP A 601 1.03 4.22 28.59
N ASN A 602 1.87 3.54 27.79
CA ASN A 602 2.87 2.58 28.28
C ASN A 602 4.19 3.26 28.75
N TYR A 603 4.36 4.55 28.50
CA TYR A 603 5.55 5.33 28.85
C TYR A 603 5.28 6.25 30.05
N GLU A 604 6.32 6.64 30.77
CA GLU A 604 6.20 7.46 32.00
C GLU A 604 6.46 8.94 31.76
N SER A 605 7.37 9.27 30.84
CA SER A 605 7.68 10.65 30.44
C SER A 605 7.46 10.82 28.93
N VAL A 606 6.68 11.83 28.54
CA VAL A 606 6.27 12.02 27.13
C VAL A 606 6.51 13.46 26.67
N LEU A 607 7.30 13.63 25.62
CA LEU A 607 7.55 14.91 24.94
C LEU A 607 6.77 14.97 23.62
N LEU A 608 5.82 15.89 23.54
CA LEU A 608 4.97 16.13 22.37
C LEU A 608 5.44 17.39 21.63
N ILE A 609 6.00 17.26 20.43
CA ILE A 609 6.53 18.38 19.63
C ILE A 609 5.60 18.66 18.44
N ALA A 610 4.89 19.78 18.48
CA ALA A 610 3.90 20.17 17.48
C ALA A 610 4.34 21.40 16.65
N GLY A 611 4.06 21.39 15.35
CA GLY A 611 4.30 22.51 14.44
C GLY A 611 3.05 22.95 13.67
N GLY A 612 2.60 24.19 13.88
CA GLY A 612 1.40 24.74 13.22
C GLY A 612 0.14 23.95 13.57
N THR A 613 -0.66 23.58 12.57
CA THR A 613 -1.82 22.67 12.74
C THR A 613 -1.44 21.23 13.09
N GLY A 614 -0.14 20.89 13.15
CA GLY A 614 0.34 19.60 13.67
C GLY A 614 -0.02 19.34 15.15
N ILE A 615 -0.51 20.35 15.87
CA ILE A 615 -1.17 20.21 17.18
C ILE A 615 -2.33 19.19 17.16
N ALA A 616 -2.96 18.98 15.98
CA ALA A 616 -3.97 17.96 15.76
C ALA A 616 -3.51 16.52 15.99
N ALA A 617 -2.20 16.24 16.02
CA ALA A 617 -1.70 14.93 16.43
C ALA A 617 -1.55 14.80 17.95
N ALA A 618 -1.26 15.90 18.66
CA ALA A 618 -0.90 15.89 20.07
C ALA A 618 -2.12 15.99 21.01
N VAL A 619 -3.09 16.86 20.71
CA VAL A 619 -4.30 17.02 21.54
C VAL A 619 -5.07 15.70 21.72
N PRO A 620 -5.23 14.84 20.71
CA PRO A 620 -5.82 13.50 20.88
C PRO A 620 -5.16 12.66 21.98
N TYR A 621 -3.83 12.58 22.00
CA TYR A 621 -3.10 11.81 23.02
C TYR A 621 -3.22 12.42 24.42
N ILE A 622 -3.37 13.75 24.52
CA ILE A 622 -3.64 14.44 25.79
C ILE A 622 -5.06 14.09 26.27
N GLN A 623 -6.06 14.09 25.38
CA GLN A 623 -7.44 13.66 25.73
C GLN A 623 -7.52 12.18 26.16
N ASP A 624 -6.80 11.28 25.49
CA ASP A 624 -6.71 9.85 25.87
C ASP A 624 -6.02 9.63 27.23
N HIS A 625 -4.97 10.39 27.53
CA HIS A 625 -4.34 10.39 28.86
C HIS A 625 -5.31 10.92 29.94
N LEU A 626 -5.98 12.05 29.72
CA LEU A 626 -6.95 12.60 30.65
C LEU A 626 -8.10 11.62 30.95
N ALA A 627 -8.63 10.94 29.93
CA ALA A 627 -9.68 9.93 30.10
C ALA A 627 -9.19 8.74 30.96
N ARG A 628 -7.98 8.23 30.68
CA ARG A 628 -7.32 7.16 31.48
C ARG A 628 -6.96 7.56 32.92
N CYS A 629 -7.01 8.85 33.24
CA CYS A 629 -6.84 9.38 34.59
C CYS A 629 -8.17 9.68 35.30
N ALA A 630 -9.31 9.65 34.59
CA ALA A 630 -10.63 9.97 35.12
C ALA A 630 -11.48 8.71 35.34
N ASP A 631 -11.42 7.75 34.42
CA ASP A 631 -12.18 6.50 34.46
C ASP A 631 -11.31 5.31 34.93
N GLU A 632 -11.92 4.31 35.57
CA GLU A 632 -11.30 2.99 35.85
C GLU A 632 -11.20 2.12 34.57
N VAL A 633 -10.46 2.61 33.57
CA VAL A 633 -10.27 1.93 32.27
C VAL A 633 -9.46 0.64 32.44
N GLU A 634 -9.77 -0.41 31.67
CA GLU A 634 -9.04 -1.69 31.59
C GLU A 634 -7.52 -1.57 31.29
N SER A 635 -7.02 -0.38 30.98
CA SER A 635 -5.61 -0.07 30.74
C SER A 635 -5.30 1.35 31.25
N PRO A 636 -5.01 1.48 32.56
CA PRO A 636 -4.63 2.75 33.16
C PRO A 636 -3.32 3.27 32.58
N THR A 637 -3.11 4.58 32.63
CA THR A 637 -1.92 5.21 32.07
C THR A 637 -0.73 5.15 33.02
N ARG A 638 0.48 4.89 32.48
CA ARG A 638 1.75 4.98 33.21
C ARG A 638 2.38 6.36 33.15
N ILE A 639 1.82 7.28 32.36
CA ILE A 639 2.34 8.62 32.16
C ILE A 639 2.30 9.37 33.49
N GLN A 640 3.48 9.79 33.96
CA GLN A 640 3.68 10.63 35.14
C GLN A 640 3.85 12.10 34.76
N TYR A 641 4.30 12.37 33.51
CA TYR A 641 4.57 13.72 33.02
C TYR A 641 4.47 13.83 31.49
N ILE A 642 3.74 14.84 31.02
CA ILE A 642 3.67 15.25 29.61
C ILE A 642 4.25 16.67 29.46
N HIS A 643 5.20 16.83 28.54
CA HIS A 643 5.65 18.15 28.08
C HIS A 643 5.20 18.41 26.64
N LEU A 644 4.30 19.38 26.45
CA LEU A 644 3.90 19.87 25.13
C LEU A 644 4.77 21.06 24.71
N VAL A 645 5.53 20.90 23.62
CA VAL A 645 6.26 21.98 22.94
C VAL A 645 5.59 22.28 21.61
N TRP A 646 4.86 23.39 21.52
CA TRP A 646 4.11 23.74 20.32
C TRP A 646 4.57 25.07 19.69
N MET A 647 5.02 24.99 18.44
CA MET A 647 5.44 26.14 17.63
C MET A 647 4.33 26.56 16.66
N SER A 648 3.85 27.79 16.78
CA SER A 648 2.83 28.39 15.90
C SER A 648 3.35 29.69 15.26
N ARG A 649 2.72 30.11 14.15
CA ARG A 649 2.88 31.47 13.58
C ARG A 649 1.84 32.45 14.10
N GLN A 650 0.69 31.94 14.55
CA GLN A 650 -0.43 32.73 15.03
C GLN A 650 -0.62 32.52 16.53
N GLU A 651 -0.55 33.62 17.27
CA GLU A 651 -0.74 33.64 18.73
C GLU A 651 -2.19 33.33 19.10
N ALA A 652 -3.16 33.92 18.39
CA ALA A 652 -4.59 33.66 18.59
C ALA A 652 -4.97 32.18 18.40
N PHE A 653 -4.27 31.43 17.54
CA PHE A 653 -4.49 29.99 17.41
C PHE A 653 -4.00 29.22 18.66
N VAL A 654 -2.92 29.69 19.29
CA VAL A 654 -2.45 29.12 20.56
C VAL A 654 -3.44 29.43 21.68
N GLN A 655 -3.91 30.68 21.76
CA GLN A 655 -4.89 31.13 22.75
C GLN A 655 -6.20 30.33 22.67
N ASP A 656 -6.77 30.14 21.47
CA ASP A 656 -8.04 29.42 21.29
C ASP A 656 -7.96 27.94 21.71
N ILE A 657 -6.86 27.25 21.36
CA ILE A 657 -6.64 25.84 21.74
C ILE A 657 -6.27 25.70 23.22
N ALA A 658 -5.51 26.64 23.79
CA ALA A 658 -5.18 26.66 25.21
C ALA A 658 -6.42 26.90 26.09
N ALA A 659 -7.26 27.86 25.72
CA ALA A 659 -8.47 28.22 26.47
C ALA A 659 -9.62 27.21 26.35
N ARG A 660 -9.68 26.44 25.26
CA ARG A 660 -10.67 25.38 25.05
C ARG A 660 -10.11 23.99 25.38
N GLU A 661 -9.40 23.41 24.42
CA GLU A 661 -9.23 21.96 24.30
C GLU A 661 -8.09 21.42 25.20
N LEU A 662 -7.17 22.31 25.63
CA LEU A 662 -6.11 22.01 26.61
C LEU A 662 -6.41 22.54 28.02
N SER A 663 -7.54 23.24 28.24
CA SER A 663 -7.83 23.92 29.52
C SER A 663 -7.83 22.97 30.74
N SER A 664 -8.35 21.75 30.56
CA SER A 664 -8.36 20.69 31.58
C SER A 664 -7.00 20.01 31.79
N ALA A 665 -6.10 20.09 30.81
CA ALA A 665 -4.72 19.59 30.94
C ALA A 665 -3.85 20.63 31.68
N LEU A 666 -3.96 21.91 31.31
CA LEU A 666 -3.23 23.03 31.92
C LEU A 666 -3.54 23.24 33.41
N ALA A 667 -4.63 22.65 33.91
CA ALA A 667 -5.03 22.66 35.31
C ALA A 667 -4.40 21.52 36.16
N ARG A 668 -3.54 20.66 35.59
CA ARG A 668 -2.93 19.51 36.28
C ARG A 668 -1.41 19.67 36.45
N ASP A 669 -0.87 19.07 37.51
CA ASP A 669 0.57 19.08 37.79
C ASP A 669 1.40 18.10 36.92
N ASP A 670 0.75 17.14 36.25
CA ASP A 670 1.40 16.17 35.35
C ASP A 670 1.53 16.65 33.89
N PHE A 671 1.11 17.88 33.60
CA PHE A 671 1.14 18.45 32.25
C PHE A 671 1.79 19.85 32.22
N ARG A 672 2.83 20.01 31.39
CA ARG A 672 3.48 21.32 31.11
C ARG A 672 3.35 21.69 29.65
N ALA A 673 3.10 22.97 29.37
CA ALA A 673 3.08 23.51 28.01
C ALA A 673 4.07 24.66 27.82
N SER A 674 4.95 24.54 26.82
CA SER A 674 5.83 25.60 26.34
C SER A 674 5.42 25.98 24.92
N PHE A 675 4.84 27.17 24.75
CA PHE A 675 4.33 27.68 23.48
C PHE A 675 5.36 28.61 22.83
N TYR A 676 5.54 28.49 21.51
CA TYR A 676 6.54 29.26 20.76
C TYR A 676 5.91 30.00 19.57
N VAL A 677 5.91 31.33 19.64
CA VAL A 677 5.35 32.20 18.60
C VAL A 677 6.45 32.63 17.62
N THR A 678 6.29 32.24 16.37
CA THR A 678 7.30 32.36 15.28
C THR A 678 6.99 33.46 14.26
N SER A 679 6.06 34.37 14.56
CA SER A 679 5.78 35.54 13.71
C SER A 679 6.93 36.56 13.76
N SER A 680 7.24 37.15 12.62
CA SER A 680 8.38 38.06 12.43
C SER A 680 8.03 39.54 12.65
N THR A 681 7.25 39.85 13.69
CA THR A 681 7.02 41.23 14.11
C THR A 681 8.24 41.72 14.90
N PRO A 682 8.98 42.75 14.43
CA PRO A 682 10.08 43.32 15.20
C PRO A 682 9.52 44.03 16.43
N VAL A 683 10.07 43.72 17.61
CA VAL A 683 9.71 44.35 18.88
C VAL A 683 10.75 45.41 19.20
N SER A 684 10.30 46.66 19.36
CA SER A 684 11.11 47.76 19.94
C SER A 684 11.61 47.35 21.32
N ALA A 685 12.81 47.79 21.70
CA ALA A 685 13.50 47.29 22.89
C ALA A 685 12.85 47.71 24.24
N SER A 686 11.81 47.01 24.65
CA SER A 686 11.23 47.02 26.01
C SER A 686 10.89 45.58 26.43
N GLY A 687 11.48 45.13 27.54
CA GLY A 687 11.50 43.72 27.95
C GLY A 687 10.23 43.21 28.62
N GLU A 688 9.08 43.31 27.96
CA GLU A 688 7.79 42.86 28.51
C GLU A 688 7.39 41.46 28.01
N CYS A 689 7.08 40.56 28.96
CA CYS A 689 6.60 39.21 28.68
C CYS A 689 5.08 39.26 28.41
N SER A 690 4.72 39.42 27.14
CA SER A 690 3.45 40.01 26.71
C SER A 690 2.20 39.10 26.80
N ALA A 691 1.11 39.67 27.34
CA ALA A 691 -0.32 39.37 27.13
C ALA A 691 -0.87 37.97 27.47
N LEU A 692 -0.18 36.89 27.15
CA LEU A 692 -0.72 35.51 27.21
C LEU A 692 -1.01 34.98 28.63
N ARG A 693 -0.56 35.67 29.69
CA ARG A 693 -0.73 35.26 31.09
C ARG A 693 -2.05 35.70 31.73
N GLU A 694 -2.76 36.68 31.17
CA GLU A 694 -3.85 37.37 31.88
C GLU A 694 -5.23 36.72 31.72
N GLY A 695 -5.33 35.53 31.10
CA GLY A 695 -6.61 34.88 30.81
C GLY A 695 -6.60 33.36 30.69
N LEU A 696 -5.56 32.66 31.17
CA LEU A 696 -5.45 31.20 31.12
C LEU A 696 -5.26 30.61 32.53
N PRO A 697 -6.02 29.56 32.91
CA PRO A 697 -5.79 28.86 34.17
C PRO A 697 -4.57 27.91 34.05
N GLY A 698 -3.77 27.85 35.12
CA GLY A 698 -2.67 26.87 35.23
C GLY A 698 -1.34 27.47 35.69
N ASN A 699 -0.49 26.62 36.27
CA ASN A 699 0.90 26.95 36.55
C ASN A 699 1.77 26.66 35.31
N ALA A 700 2.89 27.38 35.17
CA ALA A 700 3.96 27.08 34.20
C ALA A 700 3.58 27.04 32.70
N ILE A 701 2.74 27.96 32.22
CA ILE A 701 2.72 28.33 30.79
C ILE A 701 3.95 29.18 30.47
N GLU A 702 4.84 28.67 29.63
CA GLU A 702 6.00 29.40 29.09
C GLU A 702 5.74 29.83 27.64
N VAL A 703 5.86 31.13 27.37
CA VAL A 703 5.67 31.69 26.02
C VAL A 703 7.00 32.21 25.48
N GLY A 704 7.63 31.40 24.64
CA GLY A 704 8.82 31.79 23.88
C GLY A 704 8.46 32.59 22.62
N ARG A 705 9.30 33.57 22.27
CA ARG A 705 9.31 34.19 20.95
C ARG A 705 10.43 33.59 20.11
N GLY A 706 10.18 33.36 18.82
CA GLY A 706 11.12 32.68 17.93
C GLY A 706 10.99 31.16 17.96
N ARG A 707 12.05 30.46 17.51
CA ARG A 707 12.08 28.99 17.43
C ARG A 707 12.96 28.43 18.56
N PRO A 708 12.50 27.43 19.33
CA PRO A 708 13.33 26.76 20.33
C PRO A 708 14.42 25.92 19.66
N ASP A 709 15.51 25.67 20.40
CA ASP A 709 16.44 24.60 20.06
C ASP A 709 15.82 23.24 20.39
N LEU A 710 15.45 22.49 19.34
CA LEU A 710 14.87 21.16 19.49
C LEU A 710 15.91 20.10 19.88
N GLN A 711 17.21 20.38 19.71
CA GLN A 711 18.27 19.45 20.06
C GLN A 711 18.47 19.40 21.58
N SER A 712 18.62 20.56 22.24
CA SER A 712 18.69 20.60 23.71
C SER A 712 17.40 20.14 24.38
N LEU A 713 16.21 20.49 23.88
CA LEU A 713 14.94 19.99 24.44
C LEU A 713 14.86 18.45 24.48
N VAL A 714 15.23 17.78 23.39
CA VAL A 714 15.25 16.30 23.31
C VAL A 714 16.33 15.70 24.20
N LEU A 715 17.51 16.33 24.30
CA LEU A 715 18.60 15.89 25.17
C LEU A 715 18.23 16.02 26.65
N THR A 716 17.65 17.15 27.05
CA THR A 716 17.20 17.41 28.43
C THR A 716 16.11 16.43 28.85
N HIS A 717 15.05 16.26 28.05
CA HIS A 717 13.97 15.32 28.34
C HIS A 717 14.47 13.88 28.52
N ALA A 718 15.41 13.43 27.66
CA ALA A 718 16.02 12.11 27.79
C ALA A 718 16.96 11.99 29.01
N HIS A 719 17.64 13.08 29.38
CA HIS A 719 18.47 13.14 30.57
C HIS A 719 17.64 13.06 31.86
N GLU A 720 16.57 13.85 31.95
CA GLU A 720 15.59 13.83 33.04
C GLU A 720 14.99 12.43 33.21
N ALA A 721 14.50 11.82 32.12
CA ALA A 721 13.97 10.45 32.16
C ALA A 721 15.02 9.42 32.60
N GLN A 722 16.28 9.57 32.18
CA GLN A 722 17.36 8.66 32.57
C GLN A 722 17.77 8.81 34.04
N LEU A 723 17.73 10.02 34.60
CA LEU A 723 17.94 10.26 36.04
C LEU A 723 16.83 9.62 36.87
N SER A 724 15.57 9.80 36.47
CA SER A 724 14.40 9.17 37.11
C SER A 724 14.27 7.67 36.81
N SER A 725 15.11 7.10 35.94
CA SER A 725 15.02 5.72 35.44
C SER A 725 13.68 5.37 34.75
N CYS A 726 13.02 6.39 34.17
CA CYS A 726 11.73 6.30 33.52
C CYS A 726 11.82 5.91 32.04
N SER A 727 10.76 5.30 31.53
CA SER A 727 10.51 5.09 30.10
C SER A 727 10.08 6.39 29.40
N ALA A 728 10.67 6.70 28.24
CA ALA A 728 10.53 7.99 27.57
C ALA A 728 10.06 7.87 26.10
N ALA A 729 9.15 8.75 25.68
CA ALA A 729 8.66 8.82 24.29
C ALA A 729 8.65 10.25 23.75
N VAL A 730 9.18 10.43 22.53
CA VAL A 730 9.15 11.69 21.78
C VAL A 730 8.27 11.52 20.56
N LEU A 731 7.14 12.22 20.52
CA LEU A 731 6.25 12.29 19.36
C LEU A 731 6.41 13.65 18.67
N VAL A 732 6.65 13.65 17.35
CA VAL A 732 6.70 14.89 16.55
C VAL A 732 5.67 14.90 15.43
N CYS A 733 4.95 16.02 15.28
CA CYS A 733 4.05 16.30 14.18
C CYS A 733 4.21 17.74 13.68
N GLY A 734 4.76 17.93 12.47
CA GLY A 734 5.02 19.25 11.94
C GLY A 734 5.73 19.25 10.58
N PRO A 735 6.31 20.39 10.16
CA PRO A 735 7.03 20.52 8.90
C PRO A 735 8.18 19.49 8.78
N PRO A 736 8.47 18.91 7.60
CA PRO A 736 9.48 17.85 7.46
C PRO A 736 10.87 18.20 8.00
N ALA A 737 11.29 19.46 7.92
CA ALA A 737 12.56 19.93 8.49
C ALA A 737 12.58 19.89 10.03
N MET A 738 11.45 20.16 10.69
CA MET A 738 11.29 20.06 12.15
C MET A 738 11.40 18.61 12.61
N ALA A 739 10.72 17.69 11.93
CA ALA A 739 10.82 16.26 12.23
C ALA A 739 12.20 15.67 11.85
N ASP A 740 12.89 16.19 10.84
CA ASP A 740 14.29 15.81 10.56
C ASP A 740 15.25 16.23 11.70
N GLU A 741 15.02 17.40 12.29
CA GLU A 741 15.80 17.94 13.41
C GLU A 741 15.56 17.15 14.71
N VAL A 742 14.30 16.88 15.07
CA VAL A 742 13.95 16.04 16.24
C VAL A 742 14.48 14.62 16.08
N ARG A 743 14.31 13.99 14.90
CA ARG A 743 14.87 12.67 14.59
C ARG A 743 16.40 12.67 14.72
N ALA A 744 17.08 13.72 14.25
CA ALA A 744 18.53 13.83 14.37
C ALA A 744 18.98 13.97 15.84
N ALA A 745 18.24 14.73 16.66
CA ALA A 745 18.47 14.83 18.09
C ALA A 745 18.28 13.48 18.79
N VAL A 746 17.13 12.80 18.61
CA VAL A 746 16.88 11.47 19.21
C VAL A 746 17.93 10.44 18.78
N TYR A 747 18.34 10.43 17.51
CA TYR A 747 19.43 9.58 17.03
C TYR A 747 20.77 9.85 17.73
N GLN A 748 21.13 11.12 17.98
CA GLN A 748 22.33 11.46 18.74
C GLN A 748 22.21 10.99 20.20
N THR A 749 21.06 11.21 20.83
CA THR A 749 20.77 10.80 22.21
C THR A 749 20.88 9.28 22.37
N MET A 750 20.21 8.48 21.54
CA MET A 750 20.31 7.02 21.60
C MET A 750 21.76 6.52 21.37
N ARG A 751 22.56 7.22 20.56
CA ARG A 751 23.99 6.94 20.39
C ARG A 751 24.86 7.28 21.61
N GLN A 752 24.43 8.20 22.48
CA GLN A 752 25.09 8.49 23.76
C GLN A 752 24.80 7.42 24.84
N GLY A 753 23.87 6.49 24.58
CA GLY A 753 23.61 5.33 25.46
C GLY A 753 22.26 5.35 26.18
N TYR A 754 21.38 6.32 25.88
CA TYR A 754 20.04 6.44 26.45
C TYR A 754 19.08 5.33 25.97
N ARG A 755 19.14 4.17 26.63
CA ARG A 755 18.38 2.95 26.30
C ARG A 755 16.96 2.98 26.87
N GLY A 756 16.03 3.52 26.10
CA GLY A 756 14.60 3.59 26.49
C GLY A 756 13.80 4.70 25.82
N LEU A 757 14.50 5.63 25.15
CA LEU A 757 13.90 6.73 24.39
C LEU A 757 13.29 6.22 23.07
N ARG A 758 11.97 6.34 22.89
CA ARG A 758 11.28 5.99 21.64
C ARG A 758 10.99 7.23 20.79
N TYR A 759 11.24 7.15 19.48
CA TYR A 759 10.81 8.14 18.50
C TYR A 759 9.48 7.73 17.83
N ILE A 760 8.57 8.69 17.68
CA ILE A 760 7.31 8.58 16.93
C ILE A 760 7.20 9.81 16.01
N GLU A 761 6.85 9.61 14.73
CA GLU A 761 6.65 10.70 13.77
C GLU A 761 5.30 10.58 13.08
N GLU A 762 4.39 11.48 13.42
CA GLU A 762 3.11 11.66 12.73
C GLU A 762 3.35 12.61 11.53
N SER A 763 3.69 12.03 10.38
CA SER A 763 4.02 12.79 9.16
C SER A 763 2.89 12.74 8.13
N PHE A 764 1.97 13.70 8.24
CA PHE A 764 0.86 13.90 7.32
C PHE A 764 1.30 14.60 6.03
N SER A 765 2.00 13.84 5.17
CA SER A 765 2.72 14.35 3.99
C SER A 765 1.91 14.30 2.67
N TRP A 766 0.61 14.57 2.72
CA TRP A 766 -0.31 14.50 1.59
C TRP A 766 -0.15 15.67 0.60
#